data_AF-A0A925ZJ31-F1
#
_entry.id   AF-A0A925ZJ31-F1
#
_cell.length_a   1.000
_cell.length_b   1.000
_cell.length_c   1.000
_cell.angle_alpha   90.00
_cell.angle_beta   90.00
_cell.angle_gamma   90.00
#
_symmetry.space_group_name_H-M   'P 1'
#
loop_
_entity.id
_entity.type
_entity.pdbx_description
1 polymer ?
#
loop_
_entity_poly.entity_id
_entity_poly.type
_entity_poly.pdbx_seq_one_letter_code
_entity_poly.pdbx_strand_id
1 'polypeptide(L)'
;MSVKEALRQLHEVSPDAPFLALGQTIFWDEPMKAGIALASKRQGYSRRFVAGVHDTDYFAKLPSGKKQTGKFKAFTHNDTTTKGLWSAAGEFSTLFGSETVVSKESLVHAGLKIEKLRKARPDLLDEATEAWGWRGIVSLDDSPPVSAELPLKPVFQELRSTFDWALENALASLTGDSKAQAEELADELRTKLCDALEADPNPTLSSFYKRLLPEFYNFAAGIEVDLDVATTTELLRFNRLTVHLPRFQLLDAFLNPQTKSLAAEGYDQSIHGSGLYDLKRFGTGAIPFDLVVPGKGRGTIRLGNRGLVVMTRQPLFASLKKPVESVAELAEIIERKFGADCTLVGKAVTLIGMLAREFVFVFHEGASSYVKHSRKLHQELAASGLSLPMNPILRVRYQAWDGLQVACSWLHLPEPFQRPFGTEELCAPSFAARWKAVGEEQTKLLGKLGDLKRQIDLIRFLEGEVGGSWSCLAREYEGLHSELEKLKKDVDELAAKRHALYAKIKALKAKRVELEIAKGDHFRTHIFEKSADSAESDRRVGFEKQIESVISEIEVARRQVKDLMRQQRELAQAPDVLKVHDRRRSIEMEAELKRLRLIRDAVISSKGLQNANLRPSAWWFPLVCPDGLWFRETVDAAQCYLEPLV
;
A
#
# COMPACT_ATOMS: atom_id res chain seq x y z
N MET A 1 6.87 8.33 -26.71
CA MET A 1 7.82 8.51 -27.84
C MET A 1 9.07 7.68 -27.55
N SER A 2 9.94 7.42 -28.52
CA SER A 2 11.26 6.85 -28.21
C SER A 2 12.10 7.85 -27.41
N VAL A 3 13.14 7.36 -26.71
CA VAL A 3 14.08 8.23 -25.97
C VAL A 3 14.68 9.31 -26.87
N LYS A 4 15.14 8.93 -28.07
CA LYS A 4 15.72 9.86 -29.05
C LYS A 4 14.76 10.99 -29.42
N GLU A 5 13.50 10.66 -29.70
CA GLU A 5 12.49 11.65 -30.11
C GLU A 5 12.14 12.59 -28.94
N ALA A 6 12.01 12.05 -27.72
CA ALA A 6 11.75 12.88 -26.55
C ALA A 6 12.90 13.83 -26.24
N LEU A 7 14.16 13.39 -26.37
CA LEU A 7 15.34 14.23 -26.17
C LEU A 7 15.46 15.34 -27.23
N ARG A 8 15.08 15.05 -28.48
CA ARG A 8 15.01 16.05 -29.55
C ARG A 8 13.99 17.14 -29.22
N GLN A 9 12.76 16.75 -28.86
CA GLN A 9 11.74 17.70 -28.45
C GLN A 9 12.16 18.49 -27.21
N LEU A 10 12.82 17.84 -26.25
CA LEU A 10 13.33 18.52 -25.07
C LEU A 10 14.38 19.59 -25.42
N HIS A 11 15.23 19.32 -26.42
CA HIS A 11 16.19 20.28 -26.94
C HIS A 11 15.54 21.51 -27.56
N GLU A 12 14.38 21.35 -28.20
CA GLU A 12 13.63 22.47 -28.78
C GLU A 12 12.98 23.35 -27.69
N VAL A 13 12.41 22.75 -26.64
CA VAL A 13 11.63 23.52 -25.63
C VAL A 13 12.45 24.01 -24.43
N SER A 14 13.54 23.32 -24.10
CA SER A 14 14.41 23.63 -22.95
C SER A 14 15.88 23.41 -23.35
N PRO A 15 16.42 24.20 -24.29
CA PRO A 15 17.82 24.08 -24.69
C PRO A 15 18.73 24.28 -23.47
N ASP A 16 19.80 23.49 -23.41
CA ASP A 16 20.88 23.56 -22.39
C ASP A 16 20.48 23.37 -20.92
N ALA A 17 19.18 23.27 -20.61
CA ALA A 17 18.70 23.01 -19.26
C ALA A 17 19.30 21.69 -18.72
N PRO A 18 20.00 21.72 -17.57
CA PRO A 18 20.58 20.53 -16.97
C PRO A 18 19.52 19.52 -16.56
N PHE A 19 19.84 18.24 -16.70
CA PHE A 19 19.03 17.18 -16.11
C PHE A 19 19.23 17.17 -14.60
N LEU A 20 18.13 16.93 -13.88
CA LEU A 20 18.14 16.72 -12.45
C LEU A 20 17.45 15.42 -12.09
N ALA A 21 18.21 14.56 -11.45
CA ALA A 21 17.78 13.32 -10.84
C ALA A 21 17.89 13.52 -9.32
N LEU A 22 16.77 13.53 -8.59
CA LEU A 22 16.75 13.69 -7.13
C LEU A 22 16.16 12.43 -6.48
N GLY A 23 17.04 11.58 -5.99
CA GLY A 23 16.68 10.37 -5.27
C GLY A 23 16.70 10.60 -3.76
N GLN A 24 15.66 10.16 -3.06
CA GLN A 24 15.69 10.12 -1.60
C GLN A 24 16.44 8.86 -1.10
N THR A 25 16.49 7.81 -1.92
CA THR A 25 17.41 6.68 -1.76
C THR A 25 18.28 6.48 -2.99
N ILE A 26 19.47 5.94 -2.78
CA ILE A 26 20.41 5.54 -3.85
C ILE A 26 20.33 4.03 -4.14
N PHE A 27 19.63 3.27 -3.30
CA PHE A 27 19.57 1.80 -3.34
C PHE A 27 18.30 1.27 -4.02
N TRP A 28 17.76 2.01 -4.98
CA TRP A 28 16.60 1.55 -5.72
C TRP A 28 16.69 1.95 -7.18
N ASP A 29 15.73 2.71 -7.67
CA ASP A 29 15.60 3.01 -9.08
C ASP A 29 16.43 4.22 -9.51
N GLU A 30 16.83 5.11 -8.60
CA GLU A 30 17.56 6.34 -8.95
C GLU A 30 18.71 6.15 -9.97
N PRO A 31 19.62 5.17 -9.81
CA PRO A 31 20.75 5.01 -10.73
C PRO A 31 20.34 4.57 -12.15
N MET A 32 19.12 4.06 -12.36
CA MET A 32 18.64 3.73 -13.70
C MET A 32 18.50 4.94 -14.62
N LYS A 33 18.52 6.17 -14.08
CA LYS A 33 18.51 7.39 -14.89
C LYS A 33 19.82 7.62 -15.65
N ALA A 34 20.87 6.85 -15.35
CA ALA A 34 22.09 6.75 -16.17
C ALA A 34 21.78 6.55 -17.66
N GLY A 35 20.75 5.77 -17.98
CA GLY A 35 20.33 5.51 -19.35
C GLY A 35 19.99 6.78 -20.14
N ILE A 36 19.37 7.76 -19.49
CA ILE A 36 19.01 9.04 -20.10
C ILE A 36 20.24 9.92 -20.32
N ALA A 37 21.16 9.96 -19.35
CA ALA A 37 22.43 10.70 -19.50
C ALA A 37 23.23 10.15 -20.69
N LEU A 38 23.38 8.82 -20.77
CA LEU A 38 24.07 8.14 -21.86
C LEU A 38 23.35 8.30 -23.20
N ALA A 39 22.02 8.20 -23.24
CA ALA A 39 21.24 8.44 -24.45
C ALA A 39 21.38 9.89 -24.95
N SER A 40 21.36 10.87 -24.04
CA SER A 40 21.59 12.29 -24.35
C SER A 40 22.96 12.51 -24.99
N LYS A 41 24.02 11.95 -24.38
CA LYS A 41 25.38 12.02 -24.91
C LYS A 41 25.50 11.35 -26.28
N ARG A 42 24.87 10.19 -26.49
CA ARG A 42 24.82 9.49 -27.80
C ARG A 42 24.14 10.31 -28.89
N GLN A 43 23.17 11.17 -28.55
CA GLN A 43 22.52 12.08 -29.52
C GLN A 43 23.31 13.38 -29.75
N GLY A 44 24.47 13.56 -29.11
CA GLY A 44 25.30 14.76 -29.26
C GLY A 44 24.85 15.94 -28.38
N TYR A 45 23.94 15.73 -27.44
CA TYR A 45 23.53 16.78 -26.50
C TYR A 45 24.47 16.81 -25.29
N SER A 46 25.26 17.88 -25.17
CA SER A 46 26.16 18.15 -24.03
C SER A 46 25.40 18.73 -22.82
N ARG A 47 24.32 18.07 -22.39
CA ARG A 47 23.58 18.46 -21.19
C ARG A 47 24.27 17.94 -19.95
N ARG A 48 24.48 18.82 -18.98
CA ARG A 48 24.94 18.44 -17.64
C ARG A 48 23.88 17.59 -16.95
N PHE A 49 24.31 16.49 -16.33
CA PHE A 49 23.43 15.60 -15.57
C PHE A 49 23.77 15.70 -14.09
N VAL A 50 22.84 16.23 -13.28
CA VAL A 50 23.02 16.37 -11.83
C VAL A 50 22.29 15.22 -11.12
N ALA A 51 23.07 14.30 -10.56
CA ALA A 51 22.58 13.24 -9.67
C ALA A 51 22.62 13.76 -8.22
N GLY A 52 21.46 14.07 -7.66
CA GLY A 52 21.35 14.68 -6.35
C GLY A 52 20.75 13.77 -5.29
N VAL A 53 21.30 13.85 -4.08
CA VAL A 53 20.73 13.23 -2.87
C VAL A 53 19.70 14.19 -2.28
N HIS A 54 18.46 13.73 -2.13
CA HIS A 54 17.42 14.50 -1.44
C HIS A 54 17.56 14.39 0.09
N ASP A 55 18.43 15.24 0.64
CA ASP A 55 18.84 15.23 2.04
C ASP A 55 18.06 16.20 2.95
N THR A 56 17.19 17.05 2.40
CA THR A 56 16.45 18.05 3.18
C THR A 56 15.14 17.54 3.81
N ASP A 57 14.70 16.33 3.43
CA ASP A 57 13.56 15.67 4.06
C ASP A 57 13.94 15.08 5.42
N TYR A 58 12.95 14.94 6.30
CA TYR A 58 13.12 14.15 7.51
C TYR A 58 13.34 12.69 7.15
N PHE A 59 14.15 12.00 7.94
CA PHE A 59 14.25 10.55 7.81
C PHE A 59 12.86 9.91 8.03
N ALA A 60 12.65 8.79 7.34
CA ALA A 60 11.43 8.01 7.36
C ALA A 60 10.89 7.75 8.78
N LYS A 61 9.57 7.66 8.93
CA LYS A 61 8.93 7.42 10.24
C LYS A 61 7.75 6.46 10.14
N LEU A 62 7.46 5.80 11.26
CA LEU A 62 6.27 4.97 11.43
C LEU A 62 5.38 5.56 12.55
N PRO A 63 4.28 6.27 12.23
CA PRO A 63 3.49 7.04 13.20
C PRO A 63 2.87 6.23 14.36
N SER A 64 2.71 4.92 14.22
CA SER A 64 1.98 4.07 15.16
C SER A 64 2.67 2.73 15.46
N GLY A 65 4.00 2.65 15.27
CA GLY A 65 4.75 1.42 15.45
C GLY A 65 4.79 0.91 16.89
N LYS A 66 4.78 -0.42 17.08
CA LYS A 66 5.17 -1.02 18.37
C LYS A 66 6.59 -0.58 18.72
N LYS A 67 6.85 -0.23 19.99
CA LYS A 67 8.22 0.07 20.47
C LYS A 67 9.11 -1.14 20.22
N GLN A 68 9.94 -1.09 19.19
CA GLN A 68 10.98 -2.08 18.93
C GLN A 68 12.31 -1.59 19.51
N THR A 69 13.25 -2.52 19.69
CA THR A 69 14.60 -2.20 20.14
C THR A 69 15.40 -1.54 19.00
N GLY A 70 16.24 -0.56 19.35
CA GLY A 70 17.04 0.20 18.40
C GLY A 70 16.43 1.55 17.99
N LYS A 71 17.17 2.32 17.20
CA LYS A 71 16.73 3.64 16.70
C LYS A 71 16.21 3.61 15.27
N PHE A 72 16.64 2.62 14.49
CA PHE A 72 16.29 2.45 13.08
C PHE A 72 15.92 1.00 12.83
N LYS A 73 14.93 0.79 11.97
CA LYS A 73 14.47 -0.55 11.62
C LYS A 73 13.89 -0.61 10.21
N ALA A 74 14.21 -1.66 9.47
CA ALA A 74 13.60 -1.96 8.19
C ALA A 74 12.22 -2.59 8.36
N PHE A 75 11.24 -2.05 7.64
CA PHE A 75 9.88 -2.58 7.59
C PHE A 75 9.41 -2.79 6.15
N THR A 76 8.51 -3.74 5.98
CA THR A 76 7.67 -3.88 4.79
C THR A 76 6.49 -2.90 4.90
N HIS A 77 6.05 -2.33 3.77
CA HIS A 77 4.80 -1.56 3.72
C HIS A 77 3.63 -2.55 3.66
N ASN A 78 2.58 -2.37 4.46
CA ASN A 78 1.35 -3.17 4.47
C ASN A 78 0.12 -2.26 4.69
N ASP A 79 -1.09 -2.77 4.49
CA ASP A 79 -2.34 -1.98 4.61
C ASP A 79 -2.95 -2.04 6.04
N THR A 80 -2.14 -2.41 7.04
CA THR A 80 -2.54 -2.56 8.43
C THR A 80 -1.64 -1.72 9.34
N THR A 81 -0.55 -2.28 9.85
CA THR A 81 0.30 -1.72 10.88
C THR A 81 1.30 -0.70 10.34
N THR A 82 1.70 -0.82 9.07
CA THR A 82 2.64 0.08 8.39
C THR A 82 1.97 0.94 7.31
N LYS A 83 0.65 1.07 7.31
CA LYS A 83 -0.10 1.91 6.36
C LYS A 83 0.32 3.38 6.34
N GLY A 84 0.76 3.89 7.50
CA GLY A 84 1.28 5.25 7.65
C GLY A 84 2.79 5.36 7.46
N LEU A 85 3.46 4.28 7.03
CA LEU A 85 4.88 4.28 6.76
C LEU A 85 5.15 5.24 5.62
N TRP A 86 6.06 6.16 5.89
CA TRP A 86 6.62 7.04 4.88
C TRP A 86 8.11 6.79 4.89
N SER A 87 8.61 6.13 3.84
CA SER A 87 10.04 5.93 3.63
C SER A 87 10.58 7.07 2.78
N ALA A 88 11.68 7.65 3.23
CA ALA A 88 12.32 8.81 2.60
C ALA A 88 13.82 8.63 2.43
N ALA A 89 14.49 7.66 3.07
CA ALA A 89 15.91 7.43 2.86
C ALA A 89 16.29 6.01 3.29
N GLY A 90 16.56 5.13 2.32
CA GLY A 90 16.88 3.73 2.56
C GLY A 90 15.73 2.80 2.17
N GLU A 91 15.33 2.88 0.91
CA GLU A 91 14.38 1.93 0.30
C GLU A 91 15.17 0.92 -0.53
N PHE A 92 14.73 -0.34 -0.50
CA PHE A 92 15.39 -1.45 -1.16
C PHE A 92 14.33 -2.36 -1.78
N SER A 93 14.61 -2.89 -2.97
CA SER A 93 13.82 -3.99 -3.54
C SER A 93 14.67 -5.15 -4.04
N THR A 94 14.20 -6.36 -3.75
CA THR A 94 14.72 -7.62 -4.29
C THR A 94 14.38 -7.72 -5.78
N LEU A 95 15.01 -8.65 -6.51
CA LEU A 95 14.56 -8.97 -7.87
C LEU A 95 13.05 -9.32 -7.86
N PHE A 96 12.30 -8.80 -8.83
CA PHE A 96 10.83 -8.86 -8.94
C PHE A 96 10.03 -8.08 -7.87
N GLY A 97 10.67 -7.58 -6.81
CA GLY A 97 10.04 -6.87 -5.71
C GLY A 97 9.58 -5.47 -6.08
N SER A 98 8.52 -4.98 -5.41
CA SER A 98 8.07 -3.59 -5.54
C SER A 98 7.34 -3.11 -4.28
N GLU A 99 7.16 -1.80 -4.16
CA GLU A 99 6.36 -1.17 -3.09
C GLU A 99 4.83 -1.44 -3.20
N THR A 100 4.42 -2.44 -3.98
CA THR A 100 3.00 -2.71 -4.25
C THR A 100 2.33 -3.41 -3.07
N VAL A 101 1.62 -2.62 -2.25
CA VAL A 101 0.80 -3.13 -1.15
C VAL A 101 -0.43 -3.90 -1.68
N VAL A 102 -0.68 -5.10 -1.13
CA VAL A 102 -1.92 -5.83 -1.37
C VAL A 102 -3.01 -5.22 -0.47
N SER A 103 -3.79 -4.29 -1.00
CA SER A 103 -4.76 -3.55 -0.20
C SER A 103 -5.92 -4.42 0.31
N LYS A 104 -6.48 -4.08 1.47
CA LYS A 104 -7.71 -4.69 2.00
C LYS A 104 -8.87 -4.56 1.03
N GLU A 105 -8.93 -3.46 0.28
CA GLU A 105 -9.94 -3.26 -0.75
C GLU A 105 -9.81 -4.32 -1.85
N SER A 106 -8.59 -4.59 -2.33
CA SER A 106 -8.31 -5.66 -3.30
C SER A 106 -8.69 -7.04 -2.76
N LEU A 107 -8.40 -7.32 -1.48
CA LEU A 107 -8.79 -8.56 -0.82
C LEU A 107 -10.32 -8.74 -0.79
N VAL A 108 -11.06 -7.69 -0.38
CA VAL A 108 -12.53 -7.71 -0.34
C VAL A 108 -13.14 -7.84 -1.73
N HIS A 109 -12.60 -7.11 -2.71
CA HIS A 109 -13.08 -7.16 -4.09
C HIS A 109 -12.93 -8.57 -4.69
N ALA A 110 -11.84 -9.27 -4.40
CA ALA A 110 -11.64 -10.67 -4.78
C ALA A 110 -12.39 -11.69 -3.89
N GLY A 111 -13.33 -11.21 -3.06
CA GLY A 111 -14.29 -12.02 -2.33
C GLY A 111 -13.82 -12.58 -0.99
N LEU A 112 -12.69 -12.11 -0.46
CA LEU A 112 -12.15 -12.57 0.83
C LEU A 112 -13.02 -12.13 2.01
N LYS A 113 -13.31 -13.07 2.92
CA LYS A 113 -14.04 -12.77 4.17
C LYS A 113 -13.08 -12.35 5.30
N ILE A 114 -12.55 -11.13 5.21
CA ILE A 114 -11.55 -10.58 6.15
C ILE A 114 -11.93 -10.79 7.62
N GLU A 115 -13.17 -10.48 8.00
CA GLU A 115 -13.64 -10.59 9.40
C GLU A 115 -13.59 -12.02 9.94
N LYS A 116 -13.82 -13.02 9.08
CA LYS A 116 -13.73 -14.44 9.46
C LYS A 116 -12.28 -14.82 9.74
N LEU A 117 -11.36 -14.39 8.90
CA LEU A 117 -9.93 -14.69 9.04
C LEU A 117 -9.32 -13.94 10.24
N ARG A 118 -9.62 -12.66 10.41
CA ARG A 118 -9.08 -11.83 11.50
C ARG A 118 -9.42 -12.39 12.88
N LYS A 119 -10.63 -12.93 13.06
CA LYS A 119 -11.03 -13.57 14.33
C LYS A 119 -10.24 -14.84 14.63
N ALA A 120 -9.85 -15.59 13.59
CA ALA A 120 -9.11 -16.84 13.74
C ALA A 120 -7.59 -16.62 13.81
N ARG A 121 -7.06 -15.63 13.08
CA ARG A 121 -5.64 -15.26 13.01
C ARG A 121 -5.49 -13.73 12.93
N PRO A 122 -5.35 -13.04 14.07
CA PRO A 122 -5.30 -11.58 14.12
C PRO A 122 -4.14 -10.96 13.33
N ASP A 123 -2.97 -11.58 13.34
CA ASP A 123 -1.74 -11.03 12.74
C ASP A 123 -1.55 -11.38 11.25
N LEU A 124 -2.42 -12.21 10.68
CA LEU A 124 -2.29 -12.71 9.30
C LEU A 124 -2.39 -11.60 8.25
N LEU A 125 -3.14 -10.53 8.54
CA LEU A 125 -3.36 -9.46 7.58
C LEU A 125 -2.10 -8.60 7.35
N ASP A 126 -1.20 -8.51 8.33
CA ASP A 126 0.06 -7.79 8.15
C ASP A 126 0.86 -8.46 7.04
N GLU A 127 1.20 -9.74 7.21
CA GLU A 127 1.92 -10.57 6.23
C GLU A 127 1.19 -10.60 4.88
N ALA A 128 -0.13 -10.78 4.88
CA ALA A 128 -0.86 -10.93 3.65
C ALA A 128 -0.96 -9.64 2.82
N THR A 129 -0.88 -8.48 3.48
CA THR A 129 -0.97 -7.17 2.82
C THR A 129 0.40 -6.55 2.52
N GLU A 130 1.51 -7.20 2.88
CA GLU A 130 2.85 -6.66 2.63
C GLU A 130 3.13 -6.43 1.15
N ALA A 131 3.80 -5.32 0.87
CA ALA A 131 4.55 -5.06 -0.35
C ALA A 131 5.73 -6.04 -0.44
N TRP A 132 5.52 -7.13 -1.18
CA TRP A 132 6.47 -8.21 -1.28
C TRP A 132 7.77 -7.76 -1.98
N GLY A 133 8.90 -8.19 -1.42
CA GLY A 133 10.23 -7.91 -1.98
C GLY A 133 10.67 -6.45 -1.86
N TRP A 134 10.01 -5.64 -1.04
CA TRP A 134 10.40 -4.25 -0.77
C TRP A 134 10.52 -3.97 0.73
N ARG A 135 11.52 -3.17 1.12
CA ARG A 135 11.69 -2.69 2.50
C ARG A 135 12.15 -1.24 2.53
N GLY A 136 11.65 -0.51 3.52
CA GLY A 136 12.08 0.84 3.86
C GLY A 136 12.59 0.91 5.30
N ILE A 137 13.70 1.61 5.51
CA ILE A 137 14.23 1.85 6.85
C ILE A 137 13.53 3.07 7.45
N VAL A 138 13.01 2.92 8.66
CA VAL A 138 12.37 4.01 9.40
C VAL A 138 13.14 4.32 10.68
N SER A 139 13.08 5.59 11.10
CA SER A 139 13.43 5.98 12.44
C SER A 139 12.30 5.63 13.41
N LEU A 140 12.68 5.09 14.56
CA LEU A 140 11.79 4.81 15.68
C LEU A 140 11.77 5.98 16.70
N ASP A 141 12.55 7.04 16.44
CA ASP A 141 12.54 8.24 17.28
C ASP A 141 11.30 9.10 16.96
N ASP A 142 10.71 9.72 18.00
CA ASP A 142 9.55 10.63 17.86
C ASP A 142 9.86 11.89 17.03
N SER A 143 11.13 12.18 16.80
CA SER A 143 11.60 13.37 16.07
C SER A 143 12.85 13.02 15.25
N PRO A 144 12.68 12.37 14.09
CA PRO A 144 13.80 12.03 13.23
C PRO A 144 14.53 13.32 12.79
N PRO A 145 15.86 13.30 12.69
CA PRO A 145 16.61 14.40 12.09
C PRO A 145 16.34 14.50 10.59
N VAL A 146 16.74 15.62 10.01
CA VAL A 146 16.84 15.77 8.56
C VAL A 146 17.98 14.87 8.06
N SER A 147 17.80 14.21 6.90
CA SER A 147 18.76 13.24 6.38
C SER A 147 20.17 13.82 6.19
N ALA A 148 20.29 15.11 5.88
CA ALA A 148 21.56 15.85 5.78
C ALA A 148 22.39 15.79 7.07
N GLU A 149 21.73 15.81 8.23
CA GLU A 149 22.36 15.92 9.55
C GLU A 149 22.42 14.58 10.29
N LEU A 150 21.83 13.52 9.73
CA LEU A 150 21.81 12.20 10.36
C LEU A 150 23.23 11.60 10.34
N PRO A 151 23.87 11.38 11.51
CA PRO A 151 25.13 10.65 11.54
C PRO A 151 24.92 9.25 10.98
N LEU A 152 25.86 8.72 10.21
CA LEU A 152 25.72 7.42 9.55
C LEU A 152 25.73 6.26 10.56
N LYS A 153 26.60 6.34 11.58
CA LYS A 153 26.87 5.25 12.53
C LYS A 153 25.60 4.58 13.14
N PRO A 154 24.59 5.32 13.62
CA PRO A 154 23.39 4.72 14.21
C PRO A 154 22.47 4.00 13.22
N VAL A 155 22.54 4.33 11.92
CA VAL A 155 21.66 3.77 10.88
C VAL A 155 22.38 2.76 9.98
N PHE A 156 23.73 2.79 9.93
CA PHE A 156 24.54 1.98 9.04
C PHE A 156 24.29 0.48 9.16
N GLN A 157 24.16 -0.04 10.38
CA GLN A 157 23.93 -1.48 10.58
C GLN A 157 22.63 -1.93 9.90
N GLU A 158 21.55 -1.15 10.01
CA GLU A 158 20.28 -1.49 9.38
C GLU A 158 20.31 -1.24 7.86
N LEU A 159 21.04 -0.21 7.39
CA LEU A 159 21.29 0.01 5.97
C LEU A 159 22.00 -1.18 5.33
N ARG A 160 23.10 -1.62 5.94
CA ARG A 160 23.89 -2.75 5.46
C ARG A 160 23.08 -4.04 5.50
N SER A 161 22.39 -4.35 6.60
CA SER A 161 21.60 -5.57 6.70
C SER A 161 20.45 -5.62 5.70
N THR A 162 19.81 -4.47 5.42
CA THR A 162 18.74 -4.38 4.42
C THR A 162 19.28 -4.46 3.00
N PHE A 163 20.45 -3.88 2.74
CA PHE A 163 21.15 -4.02 1.47
C PHE A 163 21.56 -5.46 1.19
N ASP A 164 22.19 -6.13 2.18
CA ASP A 164 22.58 -7.54 2.10
C ASP A 164 21.35 -8.42 1.87
N TRP A 165 20.25 -8.19 2.60
CA TRP A 165 18.97 -8.86 2.36
C TRP A 165 18.51 -8.71 0.89
N ALA A 166 18.58 -7.51 0.33
CA ALA A 166 18.11 -7.27 -1.04
C ALA A 166 19.01 -7.95 -2.09
N LEU A 167 20.33 -7.94 -1.87
CA LEU A 167 21.30 -8.63 -2.72
C LEU A 167 21.13 -10.15 -2.64
N GLU A 168 21.07 -10.72 -1.44
CA GLU A 168 20.92 -12.16 -1.23
C GLU A 168 19.64 -12.70 -1.87
N ASN A 169 18.53 -11.96 -1.78
CA ASN A 169 17.27 -12.37 -2.44
C ASN A 169 17.34 -12.23 -3.96
N ALA A 170 18.09 -11.26 -4.50
CA ALA A 170 18.36 -11.19 -5.92
C ALA A 170 19.22 -12.37 -6.40
N LEU A 171 20.28 -12.72 -5.67
CA LEU A 171 21.15 -13.86 -5.97
C LEU A 171 20.44 -15.21 -5.83
N ALA A 172 19.53 -15.34 -4.85
CA ALA A 172 18.70 -16.53 -4.69
C ALA A 172 17.75 -16.76 -5.88
N SER A 173 17.49 -15.72 -6.67
CA SER A 173 16.67 -15.79 -7.88
C SER A 173 17.48 -16.15 -9.13
N LEU A 174 18.79 -16.36 -9.01
CA LEU A 174 19.69 -16.74 -10.11
C LEU A 174 20.16 -18.18 -9.96
N THR A 175 20.28 -18.90 -11.07
CA THR A 175 20.82 -20.27 -11.11
C THR A 175 21.88 -20.43 -12.21
N GLY A 176 22.59 -21.56 -12.19
CA GLY A 176 23.63 -21.88 -13.17
C GLY A 176 24.88 -21.00 -13.08
N ASP A 177 25.65 -20.96 -14.18
CA ASP A 177 26.96 -20.29 -14.25
C ASP A 177 26.89 -18.78 -14.02
N SER A 178 25.75 -18.15 -14.35
CA SER A 178 25.50 -16.72 -14.08
C SER A 178 25.51 -16.38 -12.59
N LYS A 179 25.24 -17.35 -11.71
CA LYS A 179 25.17 -17.12 -10.27
C LYS A 179 26.53 -16.80 -9.66
N ALA A 180 27.58 -17.53 -10.03
CA ALA A 180 28.92 -17.33 -9.49
C ALA A 180 29.45 -15.93 -9.85
N GLN A 181 29.26 -15.51 -11.11
CA GLN A 181 29.62 -14.15 -11.54
C GLN A 181 28.81 -13.07 -10.83
N ALA A 182 27.51 -13.31 -10.61
CA ALA A 182 26.67 -12.39 -9.85
C ALA A 182 27.09 -12.28 -8.38
N GLU A 183 27.56 -13.37 -7.76
CA GLU A 183 28.11 -13.36 -6.39
C GLU A 183 29.35 -12.49 -6.29
N GLU A 184 30.28 -12.58 -7.26
CA GLU A 184 31.47 -11.71 -7.34
C GLU A 184 31.09 -10.22 -7.47
N LEU A 185 30.13 -9.89 -8.34
CA LEU A 185 29.63 -8.53 -8.51
C LEU A 185 28.90 -8.01 -7.26
N ALA A 186 28.18 -8.87 -6.55
CA ALA A 186 27.55 -8.52 -5.29
C ALA A 186 28.60 -8.21 -4.19
N ASP A 187 29.69 -8.97 -4.14
CA ASP A 187 30.81 -8.72 -3.23
C ASP A 187 31.57 -7.44 -3.59
N GLU A 188 31.68 -7.10 -4.87
CA GLU A 188 32.21 -5.80 -5.31
C GLU A 188 31.35 -4.65 -4.75
N LEU A 189 30.02 -4.74 -4.88
CA LEU A 189 29.11 -3.73 -4.32
C LEU A 189 29.22 -3.62 -2.80
N ARG A 190 29.35 -4.74 -2.09
CA ARG A 190 29.58 -4.74 -0.63
C ARG A 190 30.88 -4.04 -0.27
N THR A 191 31.94 -4.27 -1.04
CA THR A 191 33.25 -3.64 -0.86
C THR A 191 33.14 -2.13 -1.02
N LYS A 192 32.49 -1.65 -2.10
CA LYS A 192 32.24 -0.21 -2.31
C LYS A 192 31.46 0.43 -1.16
N LEU A 193 30.52 -0.31 -0.57
CA LEU A 193 29.75 0.13 0.59
C LEU A 193 30.65 0.33 1.85
N CYS A 194 31.59 -0.59 2.07
CA CYS A 194 32.57 -0.50 3.16
C CYS A 194 33.60 0.62 2.90
N ASP A 195 34.12 0.73 1.68
CA ASP A 195 35.10 1.77 1.33
C ASP A 195 34.50 3.17 1.52
N ALA A 196 33.24 3.36 1.13
CA ALA A 196 32.53 4.62 1.33
C ALA A 196 32.29 4.95 2.81
N LEU A 197 32.16 3.94 3.68
CA LEU A 197 32.09 4.12 5.13
C LEU A 197 33.44 4.55 5.71
N GLU A 198 34.54 3.93 5.27
CA GLU A 198 35.89 4.15 5.80
C GLU A 198 36.52 5.48 5.31
N ALA A 199 36.03 6.01 4.18
CA ALA A 199 36.53 7.24 3.58
C ALA A 199 36.29 8.53 4.41
N ASP A 200 35.56 8.47 5.53
CA ASP A 200 35.32 9.62 6.41
C ASP A 200 35.26 9.17 7.88
N PRO A 201 35.98 9.84 8.79
CA PRO A 201 35.92 9.50 10.21
C PRO A 201 34.55 9.79 10.85
N ASN A 202 33.76 10.74 10.33
CA ASN A 202 32.46 11.12 10.87
C ASN A 202 31.40 11.37 9.77
N PRO A 203 31.01 10.35 8.99
CA PRO A 203 30.11 10.52 7.86
C PRO A 203 28.68 10.81 8.33
N THR A 204 28.00 11.67 7.58
CA THR A 204 26.53 11.76 7.60
C THR A 204 25.95 10.82 6.55
N LEU A 205 24.66 10.50 6.67
CA LEU A 205 23.98 9.71 5.65
C LEU A 205 24.08 10.35 4.26
N SER A 206 23.95 11.69 4.20
CA SER A 206 24.07 12.41 2.94
C SER A 206 25.48 12.36 2.35
N SER A 207 26.55 12.49 3.16
CA SER A 207 27.93 12.44 2.63
C SER A 207 28.30 11.03 2.16
N PHE A 208 27.73 10.01 2.80
CA PHE A 208 27.84 8.62 2.40
C PHE A 208 27.13 8.35 1.06
N TYR A 209 25.87 8.79 0.93
CA TYR A 209 25.12 8.65 -0.32
C TYR A 209 25.77 9.42 -1.48
N LYS A 210 26.28 10.63 -1.22
CA LYS A 210 26.97 11.45 -2.23
C LYS A 210 28.18 10.71 -2.82
N ARG A 211 28.90 9.94 -2.01
CA ARG A 211 30.06 9.14 -2.45
C ARG A 211 29.67 7.90 -3.24
N LEU A 212 28.61 7.22 -2.82
CA LEU A 212 28.17 6.00 -3.48
C LEU A 212 27.39 6.25 -4.77
N LEU A 213 26.77 7.42 -4.93
CA LEU A 213 25.87 7.68 -6.06
C LEU A 213 26.56 7.47 -7.43
N PRO A 214 27.77 8.01 -7.71
CA PRO A 214 28.48 7.71 -8.96
C PRO A 214 28.75 6.23 -9.16
N GLU A 215 29.17 5.52 -8.10
CA GLU A 215 29.47 4.10 -8.15
C GLU A 215 28.24 3.27 -8.56
N PHE A 216 27.06 3.58 -8.02
CA PHE A 216 25.82 2.89 -8.37
C PHE A 216 25.35 3.21 -9.80
N TYR A 217 25.54 4.45 -10.26
CA TYR A 217 25.24 4.81 -11.66
C TYR A 217 26.14 4.06 -12.64
N ASN A 218 27.45 4.01 -12.35
CA ASN A 218 28.44 3.30 -13.15
C ASN A 218 28.19 1.80 -13.15
N PHE A 219 27.91 1.23 -11.97
CA PHE A 219 27.60 -0.19 -11.81
C PHE A 219 26.38 -0.57 -12.66
N ALA A 220 25.28 0.17 -12.53
CA ALA A 220 24.05 -0.10 -13.28
C ALA A 220 24.25 -0.04 -14.80
N ALA A 221 25.03 0.94 -15.27
CA ALA A 221 25.30 1.13 -16.69
C ALA A 221 26.37 0.18 -17.25
N GLY A 222 27.20 -0.43 -16.39
CA GLY A 222 28.38 -1.20 -16.76
C GLY A 222 29.51 -0.36 -17.36
N ILE A 223 29.39 0.98 -17.34
CA ILE A 223 30.36 1.94 -17.88
C ILE A 223 30.32 3.23 -17.05
N GLU A 224 31.35 4.07 -17.21
CA GLU A 224 31.39 5.39 -16.57
C GLU A 224 30.31 6.33 -17.12
N VAL A 225 29.57 6.94 -16.20
CA VAL A 225 28.51 7.93 -16.48
C VAL A 225 29.01 9.31 -16.07
N ASP A 226 29.06 10.22 -17.04
CA ASP A 226 29.43 11.62 -16.83
C ASP A 226 28.31 12.36 -16.08
N LEU A 227 28.52 12.63 -14.79
CA LEU A 227 27.55 13.25 -13.91
C LEU A 227 28.18 14.16 -12.85
N ASP A 228 27.41 15.17 -12.44
CA ASP A 228 27.68 15.97 -11.25
C ASP A 228 26.92 15.39 -10.06
N VAL A 229 27.56 15.35 -8.89
CA VAL A 229 26.87 14.96 -7.65
C VAL A 229 26.57 16.18 -6.79
N ALA A 230 25.31 16.30 -6.35
CA ALA A 230 24.87 17.37 -5.46
C ALA A 230 24.02 16.84 -4.30
N THR A 231 23.71 17.71 -3.34
CA THR A 231 22.63 17.47 -2.37
C THR A 231 21.58 18.56 -2.47
N THR A 232 20.36 18.31 -1.99
CA THR A 232 19.35 19.37 -1.94
C THR A 232 19.73 20.51 -1.00
N THR A 233 20.48 20.25 0.08
CA THR A 233 21.08 21.29 0.93
C THR A 233 22.02 22.21 0.14
N GLU A 234 22.79 21.67 -0.82
CA GLU A 234 23.66 22.46 -1.69
C GLU A 234 22.86 23.22 -2.76
N LEU A 235 21.95 22.54 -3.46
CA LEU A 235 21.15 23.11 -4.56
C LEU A 235 20.19 24.21 -4.10
N LEU A 236 19.69 24.12 -2.87
CA LEU A 236 18.66 25.01 -2.31
C LEU A 236 19.22 25.92 -1.21
N ARG A 237 20.55 26.02 -1.09
CA ARG A 237 21.19 26.97 -0.17
C ARG A 237 20.66 28.37 -0.45
N PHE A 238 20.19 29.06 0.59
CA PHE A 238 19.47 30.33 0.47
C PHE A 238 20.11 31.42 1.33
N ASN A 239 20.81 32.33 0.66
CA ASN A 239 21.50 33.46 1.26
C ASN A 239 21.60 34.60 0.24
N ARG A 240 22.25 35.72 0.59
CA ARG A 240 22.41 36.89 -0.29
C ARG A 240 23.12 36.57 -1.61
N LEU A 241 23.98 35.53 -1.64
CA LEU A 241 24.69 35.12 -2.85
C LEU A 241 23.86 34.22 -3.75
N THR A 242 22.90 33.46 -3.23
CA THR A 242 22.13 32.50 -4.04
C THR A 242 20.70 32.95 -4.33
N VAL A 243 20.21 33.98 -3.63
CA VAL A 243 18.83 34.47 -3.71
C VAL A 243 18.35 34.82 -5.12
N HIS A 244 19.28 35.20 -6.01
CA HIS A 244 18.98 35.61 -7.38
C HIS A 244 18.79 34.42 -8.34
N LEU A 245 19.07 33.20 -7.91
CA LEU A 245 18.93 32.01 -8.76
C LEU A 245 17.45 31.79 -9.16
N PRO A 246 17.17 31.32 -10.40
CA PRO A 246 15.81 31.15 -10.91
C PRO A 246 14.90 30.34 -9.99
N ARG A 247 15.47 29.35 -9.30
CA ARG A 247 14.75 28.45 -8.39
C ARG A 247 14.05 29.11 -7.22
N PHE A 248 14.46 30.32 -6.84
CA PHE A 248 13.84 31.06 -5.74
C PHE A 248 12.77 32.07 -6.20
N GLN A 249 12.55 32.23 -7.51
CA GLN A 249 11.58 33.20 -8.03
C GLN A 249 10.14 32.89 -7.64
N LEU A 250 9.77 31.60 -7.49
CA LEU A 250 8.43 31.21 -7.03
C LEU A 250 8.10 31.76 -5.65
N LEU A 251 9.11 31.95 -4.78
CA LEU A 251 8.91 32.51 -3.44
C LEU A 251 8.36 33.94 -3.51
N ASP A 252 8.72 34.73 -4.52
CA ASP A 252 8.30 36.13 -4.65
C ASP A 252 6.77 36.25 -4.67
N ALA A 253 6.08 35.31 -5.35
CA ALA A 253 4.63 35.26 -5.41
C ALA A 253 3.97 35.16 -4.03
N PHE A 254 4.67 34.62 -3.02
CA PHE A 254 4.17 34.45 -1.65
C PHE A 254 4.65 35.55 -0.69
N LEU A 255 5.55 36.44 -1.12
CA LEU A 255 6.07 37.54 -0.32
C LEU A 255 5.51 38.90 -0.76
N ASN A 256 5.39 39.11 -2.08
CA ASN A 256 4.98 40.38 -2.63
C ASN A 256 3.53 40.73 -2.20
N PRO A 257 3.30 41.91 -1.58
CA PRO A 257 1.98 42.31 -1.10
C PRO A 257 0.87 42.28 -2.15
N GLN A 258 1.21 42.49 -3.42
CA GLN A 258 0.25 42.51 -4.53
C GLN A 258 -0.21 41.11 -4.95
N THR A 259 0.59 40.08 -4.69
CA THR A 259 0.39 38.73 -5.25
C THR A 259 0.19 37.65 -4.19
N LYS A 260 0.64 37.87 -2.95
CA LYS A 260 0.63 36.87 -1.86
C LYS A 260 -0.71 36.23 -1.59
N SER A 261 -1.82 36.98 -1.67
CA SER A 261 -3.16 36.43 -1.42
C SER A 261 -3.58 35.48 -2.54
N LEU A 262 -3.34 35.89 -3.80
CA LEU A 262 -3.64 35.07 -4.98
C LEU A 262 -2.79 33.79 -4.99
N ALA A 263 -1.51 33.90 -4.65
CA ALA A 263 -0.62 32.74 -4.58
C ALA A 263 -1.02 31.75 -3.47
N ALA A 264 -1.43 32.25 -2.30
CA ALA A 264 -1.93 31.42 -1.21
C ALA A 264 -3.23 30.69 -1.59
N GLU A 265 -4.17 31.39 -2.23
CA GLU A 265 -5.41 30.80 -2.75
C GLU A 265 -5.13 29.74 -3.83
N GLY A 266 -4.23 30.02 -4.78
CA GLY A 266 -3.82 29.07 -5.80
C GLY A 266 -3.18 27.79 -5.21
N TYR A 267 -2.37 27.94 -4.16
CA TYR A 267 -1.84 26.78 -3.42
C TYR A 267 -2.94 25.95 -2.79
N ASP A 268 -3.83 26.55 -2.00
CA ASP A 268 -4.90 25.82 -1.30
C ASP A 268 -5.87 25.14 -2.30
N GLN A 269 -6.16 25.78 -3.44
CA GLN A 269 -6.95 25.19 -4.52
C GLN A 269 -6.25 24.01 -5.20
N SER A 270 -4.92 24.08 -5.37
CA SER A 270 -4.16 23.01 -6.03
C SER A 270 -4.21 21.65 -5.31
N ILE A 271 -4.48 21.69 -3.99
CA ILE A 271 -4.53 20.51 -3.12
C ILE A 271 -5.93 20.20 -2.58
N HIS A 272 -6.96 20.95 -2.96
CA HIS A 272 -8.32 20.71 -2.50
C HIS A 272 -8.77 19.26 -2.77
N GLY A 273 -9.30 18.58 -1.75
CA GLY A 273 -9.75 17.19 -1.85
C GLY A 273 -8.65 16.12 -1.92
N SER A 274 -7.36 16.49 -1.83
CA SER A 274 -6.23 15.54 -1.94
C SER A 274 -5.81 14.87 -0.63
N GLY A 275 -6.33 15.36 0.51
CA GLY A 275 -5.86 14.97 1.85
C GLY A 275 -4.58 15.67 2.32
N LEU A 276 -3.93 16.47 1.45
CA LEU A 276 -2.81 17.34 1.82
C LEU A 276 -3.31 18.56 2.62
N TYR A 277 -2.40 19.19 3.37
CA TYR A 277 -2.72 20.31 4.24
C TYR A 277 -2.66 21.66 3.52
N ASP A 278 -3.74 22.42 3.67
CA ASP A 278 -3.82 23.85 3.35
C ASP A 278 -2.82 24.68 4.18
N LEU A 279 -2.55 25.91 3.74
CA LEU A 279 -1.62 26.80 4.45
C LEU A 279 -2.10 27.11 5.87
N LYS A 280 -3.41 27.21 6.08
CA LYS A 280 -4.02 27.51 7.38
C LYS A 280 -3.69 26.46 8.44
N ARG A 281 -3.58 25.18 8.08
CA ARG A 281 -3.15 24.12 8.99
C ARG A 281 -1.72 24.28 9.51
N PHE A 282 -0.85 24.99 8.80
CA PHE A 282 0.50 25.32 9.27
C PHE A 282 0.55 26.57 10.15
N GLY A 283 -0.60 27.24 10.34
CA GLY A 283 -0.77 28.41 11.20
C GLY A 283 -0.74 29.74 10.45
N THR A 284 -1.19 30.80 11.12
CA THR A 284 -1.28 32.15 10.55
C THR A 284 0.05 32.64 10.00
N GLY A 285 0.03 33.17 8.78
CA GLY A 285 1.20 33.70 8.08
C GLY A 285 2.10 32.64 7.44
N ALA A 286 1.69 31.37 7.42
CA ALA A 286 2.45 30.30 6.77
C ALA A 286 2.53 30.51 5.25
N ILE A 287 3.71 30.22 4.71
CA ILE A 287 3.97 30.11 3.27
C ILE A 287 4.35 28.66 2.94
N PRO A 288 4.20 28.20 1.68
CA PRO A 288 4.47 26.80 1.31
C PRO A 288 5.97 26.48 1.16
N PHE A 289 6.78 27.01 2.08
CA PHE A 289 8.22 26.83 2.14
C PHE A 289 8.64 26.51 3.58
N ASP A 290 9.58 25.57 3.69
CA ASP A 290 10.26 25.25 4.92
C ASP A 290 11.68 25.84 4.87
N LEU A 291 12.24 26.12 6.06
CA LEU A 291 13.65 26.44 6.22
C LEU A 291 14.34 25.31 6.96
N VAL A 292 15.45 24.80 6.41
CA VAL A 292 16.40 23.96 7.13
C VAL A 292 17.47 24.88 7.71
N VAL A 293 17.59 24.88 9.04
CA VAL A 293 18.61 25.64 9.77
C VAL A 293 19.61 24.64 10.37
N PRO A 294 20.90 24.71 10.01
CA PRO A 294 21.91 23.78 10.50
C PRO A 294 21.90 23.61 12.02
N GLY A 295 21.84 22.37 12.49
CA GLY A 295 21.80 21.98 13.90
C GLY A 295 20.51 22.35 14.64
N LYS A 296 19.51 22.91 13.96
CA LYS A 296 18.21 23.29 14.52
C LYS A 296 17.03 22.58 13.85
N GLY A 297 17.27 21.96 12.70
CA GLY A 297 16.30 21.17 11.94
C GLY A 297 15.51 21.97 10.91
N ARG A 298 14.51 21.30 10.33
CA ARG A 298 13.59 21.86 9.33
C ARG A 298 12.30 22.37 9.97
N GLY A 299 11.65 23.36 9.36
CA GLY A 299 10.34 23.82 9.79
C GLY A 299 9.68 24.79 8.83
N THR A 300 8.35 24.88 8.88
CA THR A 300 7.58 25.78 8.00
C THR A 300 7.78 27.24 8.38
N ILE A 301 8.01 28.07 7.37
CA ILE A 301 8.19 29.51 7.53
C ILE A 301 6.81 30.16 7.72
N ARG A 302 6.72 31.00 8.76
CA ARG A 302 5.57 31.87 9.02
C ARG A 302 6.05 33.31 9.09
N LEU A 303 5.37 34.18 8.36
CA LEU A 303 5.69 35.59 8.24
C LEU A 303 4.56 36.43 8.86
N GLY A 304 4.92 37.24 9.85
CA GLY A 304 4.05 38.26 10.43
C GLY A 304 4.61 39.67 10.23
N ASN A 305 3.91 40.67 10.77
CA ASN A 305 4.30 42.07 10.57
C ASN A 305 5.59 42.48 11.31
N ARG A 306 5.92 41.78 12.41
CA ARG A 306 7.06 42.10 13.30
C ARG A 306 7.96 40.90 13.61
N GLY A 307 7.66 39.74 13.03
CA GLY A 307 8.39 38.52 13.33
C GLY A 307 8.28 37.49 12.22
N LEU A 308 9.38 36.78 12.01
CA LEU A 308 9.45 35.54 11.24
C LEU A 308 9.60 34.39 12.23
N VAL A 309 8.84 33.32 12.00
CA VAL A 309 8.93 32.08 12.78
C VAL A 309 9.23 30.91 11.86
N VAL A 310 10.22 30.10 12.21
CA VAL A 310 10.46 28.79 11.58
C VAL A 310 9.95 27.72 12.53
N MET A 311 8.91 27.00 12.14
CA MET A 311 8.23 26.00 12.95
C MET A 311 9.00 24.67 13.00
N THR A 312 10.22 24.70 13.52
CA THR A 312 10.96 23.47 13.87
C THR A 312 10.43 22.91 15.20
N ARG A 313 11.03 21.82 15.72
CA ARG A 313 10.66 21.25 17.04
C ARG A 313 10.72 22.31 18.16
N GLN A 314 11.72 23.19 18.10
CA GLN A 314 11.82 24.37 18.96
C GLN A 314 11.72 25.60 18.06
N PRO A 315 10.56 26.27 17.99
CA PRO A 315 10.33 27.36 17.07
C PRO A 315 11.46 28.40 17.11
N LEU A 316 11.99 28.73 15.94
CA LEU A 316 13.05 29.73 15.79
C LEU A 316 12.44 31.06 15.40
N PHE A 317 12.91 32.15 15.98
CA PHE A 317 12.35 33.49 15.79
C PHE A 317 13.38 34.46 15.23
N ALA A 318 12.97 35.29 14.29
CA ALA A 318 13.71 36.47 13.84
C ALA A 318 12.82 37.72 13.93
N SER A 319 13.30 38.76 14.61
CA SER A 319 12.57 40.03 14.73
C SER A 319 12.62 40.80 13.41
N LEU A 320 11.48 41.36 13.01
CA LEU A 320 11.33 42.15 11.80
C LEU A 320 11.05 43.61 12.15
N LYS A 321 11.74 44.54 11.48
CA LYS A 321 11.46 45.99 11.60
C LYS A 321 10.20 46.39 10.82
N LYS A 322 9.94 45.69 9.71
CA LYS A 322 8.80 45.85 8.79
C LYS A 322 8.42 44.47 8.21
N PRO A 323 7.22 44.29 7.64
CA PRO A 323 6.88 43.07 6.89
C PRO A 323 7.92 42.77 5.80
N VAL A 324 8.15 41.49 5.53
CA VAL A 324 9.03 41.04 4.45
C VAL A 324 8.23 41.09 3.14
N GLU A 325 8.73 41.81 2.16
CA GLU A 325 8.00 42.04 0.89
C GLU A 325 8.75 41.53 -0.34
N SER A 326 10.00 41.06 -0.17
CA SER A 326 10.80 40.51 -1.26
C SER A 326 11.68 39.34 -0.83
N VAL A 327 12.09 38.53 -1.81
CA VAL A 327 12.98 37.38 -1.62
C VAL A 327 14.34 37.81 -1.07
N ALA A 328 14.90 38.94 -1.54
CA ALA A 328 16.18 39.48 -1.08
C ALA A 328 16.16 39.89 0.40
N GLU A 329 15.09 40.55 0.85
CA GLU A 329 14.90 40.89 2.26
C GLU A 329 14.83 39.63 3.13
N LEU A 330 14.11 38.61 2.68
CA LEU A 330 14.01 37.34 3.40
C LEU A 330 15.38 36.67 3.55
N ALA A 331 16.17 36.61 2.46
CA ALA A 331 17.52 36.04 2.48
C ALA A 331 18.44 36.80 3.45
N GLU A 332 18.39 38.14 3.45
CA GLU A 332 19.17 38.96 4.36
C GLU A 332 18.84 38.69 5.83
N ILE A 333 17.55 38.57 6.16
CA ILE A 333 17.07 38.31 7.51
C ILE A 333 17.51 36.92 7.98
N ILE A 334 17.33 35.90 7.14
CA ILE A 334 17.69 34.52 7.44
C ILE A 334 19.19 34.41 7.63
N GLU A 335 20.00 34.91 6.69
CA GLU A 335 21.45 34.87 6.77
C GLU A 335 21.99 35.57 8.02
N ARG A 336 21.47 36.77 8.32
CA ARG A 336 21.88 37.54 9.51
C ARG A 336 21.54 36.82 10.82
N LYS A 337 20.41 36.11 10.88
CA LYS A 337 19.91 35.51 12.12
C LYS A 337 20.40 34.08 12.33
N PHE A 338 20.47 33.29 11.27
CA PHE A 338 20.66 31.85 11.32
C PHE A 338 21.92 31.37 10.57
N GLY A 339 22.57 32.25 9.80
CA GLY A 339 23.79 31.95 9.04
C GLY A 339 23.54 31.68 7.55
N ALA A 340 24.61 31.71 6.77
CA ALA A 340 24.58 31.62 5.30
C ALA A 340 24.31 30.20 4.74
N ASP A 341 24.37 29.19 5.61
CA ASP A 341 24.18 27.77 5.25
C ASP A 341 22.74 27.28 5.40
N CYS A 342 21.78 28.20 5.60
CA CYS A 342 20.37 27.86 5.60
C CYS A 342 19.89 27.40 4.21
N THR A 343 18.93 26.47 4.19
CA THR A 343 18.37 25.93 2.95
C THR A 343 16.87 26.21 2.89
N LEU A 344 16.42 26.87 1.82
CA LEU A 344 15.01 27.16 1.58
C LEU A 344 14.40 26.08 0.71
N VAL A 345 13.46 25.31 1.27
CA VAL A 345 12.89 24.13 0.61
C VAL A 345 11.42 24.36 0.38
N GLY A 346 10.96 24.24 -0.87
CA GLY A 346 9.53 24.20 -1.16
C GLY A 346 8.89 22.99 -0.49
N LYS A 347 7.64 23.11 -0.04
CA LYS A 347 6.85 21.91 0.26
C LYS A 347 6.66 21.09 -1.02
N ALA A 348 6.22 19.85 -0.90
CA ALA A 348 6.19 18.90 -2.02
C ALA A 348 5.53 19.44 -3.32
N VAL A 349 4.52 20.31 -3.20
CA VAL A 349 3.82 20.96 -4.32
C VAL A 349 4.62 22.11 -4.94
N THR A 350 5.40 22.86 -4.15
CA THR A 350 6.19 24.01 -4.65
C THR A 350 7.62 23.64 -5.04
N LEU A 351 8.19 22.59 -4.44
CA LEU A 351 9.59 22.16 -4.69
C LEU A 351 9.85 21.80 -6.16
N ILE A 352 8.91 21.08 -6.79
CA ILE A 352 9.03 20.71 -8.21
C ILE A 352 9.06 21.97 -9.06
N GLY A 353 8.14 22.91 -8.81
CA GLY A 353 8.10 24.22 -9.47
C GLY A 353 9.39 25.02 -9.31
N MET A 354 9.93 25.10 -8.09
CA MET A 354 11.19 25.78 -7.80
C MET A 354 12.33 25.23 -8.66
N LEU A 355 12.54 23.92 -8.65
CA LEU A 355 13.67 23.33 -9.35
C LEU A 355 13.47 23.28 -10.87
N ALA A 356 12.23 23.16 -11.35
CA ALA A 356 11.89 23.22 -12.77
C ALA A 356 12.19 24.58 -13.43
N ARG A 357 12.42 25.63 -12.64
CA ARG A 357 12.91 26.93 -13.13
C ARG A 357 14.30 26.86 -13.75
N GLU A 358 15.09 25.84 -13.42
CA GLU A 358 16.48 25.72 -13.85
C GLU A 358 16.76 24.34 -14.46
N PHE A 359 16.12 23.29 -13.96
CA PHE A 359 16.40 21.92 -14.32
C PHE A 359 15.26 21.27 -15.11
N VAL A 360 15.60 20.27 -15.91
CA VAL A 360 14.66 19.27 -16.42
C VAL A 360 14.70 18.08 -15.47
N PHE A 361 13.62 17.82 -14.74
CA PHE A 361 13.53 16.62 -13.92
C PHE A 361 13.49 15.36 -14.79
N VAL A 362 14.27 14.35 -14.42
CA VAL A 362 14.16 13.01 -14.98
C VAL A 362 13.43 12.12 -13.97
N PHE A 363 12.16 11.82 -14.26
CA PHE A 363 11.32 10.98 -13.40
C PHE A 363 10.92 9.69 -14.10
N HIS A 364 10.97 8.58 -13.36
CA HIS A 364 10.33 7.36 -13.81
C HIS A 364 8.80 7.51 -13.84
N GLU A 365 8.16 6.70 -14.65
CA GLU A 365 6.70 6.60 -14.68
C GLU A 365 6.17 6.24 -13.30
N GLY A 366 5.18 7.00 -12.83
CA GLY A 366 4.59 6.82 -11.49
C GLY A 366 5.41 7.43 -10.33
N ALA A 367 6.63 7.93 -10.57
CA ALA A 367 7.40 8.61 -9.54
C ALA A 367 6.77 9.97 -9.17
N SER A 368 6.85 10.36 -7.89
CA SER A 368 6.29 11.60 -7.33
C SER A 368 4.78 11.81 -7.59
N SER A 369 3.97 11.46 -6.59
CA SER A 369 2.52 11.69 -6.59
C SER A 369 2.12 13.17 -6.57
N TYR A 370 3.07 14.08 -6.29
CA TYR A 370 2.86 15.52 -6.15
C TYR A 370 2.89 16.30 -7.46
N VAL A 371 3.35 15.71 -8.57
CA VAL A 371 3.47 16.42 -9.86
C VAL A 371 2.13 16.97 -10.34
N LYS A 372 1.04 16.20 -10.20
CA LYS A 372 -0.31 16.66 -10.56
C LYS A 372 -0.76 17.91 -9.77
N HIS A 373 -0.39 17.99 -8.50
CA HIS A 373 -0.70 19.13 -7.64
C HIS A 373 0.19 20.32 -7.96
N SER A 374 1.46 20.07 -8.26
CA SER A 374 2.42 21.09 -8.67
C SER A 374 1.97 21.75 -9.97
N ARG A 375 1.57 20.95 -10.98
CA ARG A 375 0.97 21.46 -12.22
C ARG A 375 -0.24 22.33 -11.92
N LYS A 376 -1.19 21.80 -11.13
CA LYS A 376 -2.41 22.55 -10.79
C LYS A 376 -2.08 23.89 -10.15
N LEU A 377 -1.14 23.94 -9.19
CA LEU A 377 -0.67 25.19 -8.58
C LEU A 377 -0.20 26.18 -9.66
N HIS A 378 0.65 25.75 -10.58
CA HIS A 378 1.19 26.65 -11.59
C HIS A 378 0.14 27.09 -12.62
N GLN A 379 -0.86 26.28 -12.91
CA GLN A 379 -2.01 26.68 -13.72
C GLN A 379 -2.86 27.74 -13.01
N GLU A 380 -3.14 27.59 -11.71
CA GLU A 380 -3.85 28.60 -10.91
C GLU A 380 -3.05 29.91 -10.82
N LEU A 381 -1.73 29.82 -10.64
CA LEU A 381 -0.84 30.99 -10.64
C LEU A 381 -0.85 31.68 -12.01
N ALA A 382 -0.73 30.93 -13.12
CA ALA A 382 -0.77 31.48 -14.46
C ALA A 382 -2.13 32.16 -14.78
N ALA A 383 -3.24 31.53 -14.39
CA ALA A 383 -4.58 32.11 -14.53
C ALA A 383 -4.76 33.41 -13.74
N SER A 384 -4.02 33.56 -12.64
CA SER A 384 -3.98 34.77 -11.81
C SER A 384 -2.96 35.82 -12.30
N GLY A 385 -2.35 35.62 -13.46
CA GLY A 385 -1.34 36.53 -14.03
C GLY A 385 0.07 36.36 -13.46
N LEU A 386 0.32 35.31 -12.67
CA LEU A 386 1.60 35.00 -12.02
C LEU A 386 2.36 33.87 -12.74
N SER A 387 2.34 33.88 -14.07
CA SER A 387 2.98 32.85 -14.89
C SER A 387 4.50 32.89 -14.73
N LEU A 388 5.11 31.70 -14.63
CA LEU A 388 6.52 31.49 -14.41
C LEU A 388 7.04 30.51 -15.48
N PRO A 389 8.08 30.86 -16.27
CA PRO A 389 8.65 29.91 -17.21
C PRO A 389 9.25 28.72 -16.46
N MET A 390 8.95 27.51 -16.91
CA MET A 390 9.43 26.27 -16.32
C MET A 390 9.78 25.27 -17.41
N ASN A 391 10.81 24.49 -17.14
CA ASN A 391 11.12 23.33 -17.97
C ASN A 391 10.10 22.22 -17.72
N PRO A 392 9.80 21.39 -18.74
CA PRO A 392 8.97 20.21 -18.54
C PRO A 392 9.73 19.15 -17.72
N ILE A 393 8.99 18.17 -17.23
CA ILE A 393 9.55 16.95 -16.66
C ILE A 393 9.76 15.95 -17.81
N LEU A 394 10.95 15.36 -17.90
CA LEU A 394 11.20 14.21 -18.77
C LEU A 394 10.75 12.94 -18.03
N ARG A 395 9.61 12.38 -18.44
CA ARG A 395 9.09 11.12 -17.93
C ARG A 395 9.68 9.95 -18.68
N VAL A 396 10.12 8.94 -17.95
CA VAL A 396 10.75 7.72 -18.48
C VAL A 396 9.96 6.50 -18.05
N ARG A 397 9.46 5.75 -19.03
CA ARG A 397 8.76 4.49 -18.83
C ARG A 397 9.64 3.36 -19.35
N TYR A 398 10.24 2.62 -18.44
CA TYR A 398 11.01 1.44 -18.78
C TYR A 398 10.14 0.23 -19.12
N GLN A 399 10.74 -0.68 -19.86
CA GLN A 399 10.24 -2.02 -20.14
C GLN A 399 11.29 -3.04 -19.68
N ALA A 400 11.71 -2.94 -18.42
CA ALA A 400 12.78 -3.75 -17.86
C ALA A 400 12.54 -5.26 -18.06
N TRP A 401 11.32 -5.74 -17.88
CA TRP A 401 11.02 -7.17 -18.07
C TRP A 401 11.00 -7.60 -19.53
N ASP A 402 10.60 -6.73 -20.46
CA ASP A 402 10.68 -7.05 -21.89
C ASP A 402 12.15 -7.09 -22.35
N GLY A 403 12.98 -6.18 -21.81
CA GLY A 403 14.42 -6.14 -22.08
C GLY A 403 15.18 -7.39 -21.64
N LEU A 404 14.63 -8.22 -20.74
CA LEU A 404 15.25 -9.50 -20.35
C LEU A 404 15.38 -10.50 -21.52
N GLN A 405 14.72 -10.24 -22.66
CA GLN A 405 14.82 -11.07 -23.86
C GLN A 405 16.24 -11.28 -24.36
N VAL A 406 17.17 -10.35 -24.08
CA VAL A 406 18.57 -10.43 -24.52
C VAL A 406 19.49 -11.11 -23.49
N ALA A 407 18.99 -11.39 -22.28
CA ALA A 407 19.79 -12.02 -21.23
C ALA A 407 19.81 -13.56 -21.41
N CYS A 408 20.96 -14.18 -21.15
CA CYS A 408 21.16 -15.63 -21.24
C CYS A 408 21.02 -16.35 -19.88
N SER A 409 20.48 -15.68 -18.87
CA SER A 409 20.48 -16.17 -17.49
C SER A 409 19.27 -17.04 -17.16
N TRP A 410 19.46 -18.00 -16.27
CA TRP A 410 18.39 -18.80 -15.68
C TRP A 410 17.90 -18.18 -14.38
N LEU A 411 16.58 -18.09 -14.25
CA LEU A 411 15.90 -17.45 -13.13
C LEU A 411 15.18 -18.52 -12.30
N HIS A 412 15.47 -18.54 -11.02
CA HIS A 412 14.65 -19.23 -10.03
C HIS A 412 13.57 -18.27 -9.54
N LEU A 413 12.31 -18.66 -9.72
CA LEU A 413 11.17 -17.84 -9.36
C LEU A 413 10.85 -17.95 -7.86
N PRO A 414 10.79 -16.83 -7.14
CA PRO A 414 10.28 -16.82 -5.76
C PRO A 414 8.84 -17.33 -5.67
N GLU A 415 8.45 -17.88 -4.51
CA GLU A 415 7.15 -18.53 -4.26
C GLU A 415 5.94 -17.82 -4.89
N PRO A 416 5.75 -16.49 -4.75
CA PRO A 416 4.56 -15.82 -5.30
C PRO A 416 4.42 -15.93 -6.82
N PHE A 417 5.51 -16.20 -7.54
CA PHE A 417 5.55 -16.30 -9.00
C PHE A 417 5.50 -17.73 -9.50
N GLN A 418 5.83 -18.74 -8.69
CA GLN A 418 5.93 -20.13 -9.16
C GLN A 418 4.63 -20.67 -9.73
N ARG A 419 3.50 -20.50 -9.01
CA ARG A 419 2.18 -20.92 -9.51
C ARG A 419 1.71 -20.08 -10.70
N PRO A 420 1.76 -18.73 -10.67
CA PRO A 420 1.42 -17.91 -11.83
C PRO A 420 2.23 -18.24 -13.09
N PHE A 421 3.52 -18.56 -12.93
CA PHE A 421 4.37 -18.99 -14.03
C PHE A 421 4.30 -20.50 -14.30
N GLY A 422 3.68 -21.31 -13.44
CA GLY A 422 3.57 -22.76 -13.59
C GLY A 422 4.91 -23.50 -13.58
N THR A 423 5.98 -22.86 -13.12
CA THR A 423 7.33 -23.43 -13.03
C THR A 423 8.10 -22.75 -11.91
N GLU A 424 9.06 -23.46 -11.31
CA GLU A 424 9.99 -22.91 -10.33
C GLU A 424 11.16 -22.21 -11.02
N GLU A 425 11.51 -22.62 -12.24
CA GLU A 425 12.64 -22.08 -12.99
C GLU A 425 12.30 -21.84 -14.46
N LEU A 426 12.87 -20.78 -15.03
CA LEU A 426 12.82 -20.49 -16.47
C LEU A 426 13.98 -19.58 -16.89
N CYS A 427 14.31 -19.58 -18.17
CA CYS A 427 15.29 -18.63 -18.71
C CYS A 427 14.70 -17.21 -18.83
N ALA A 428 15.55 -16.20 -18.73
CA ALA A 428 15.18 -14.79 -18.82
C ALA A 428 14.35 -14.43 -20.08
N PRO A 429 14.65 -14.96 -21.29
CA PRO A 429 13.82 -14.69 -22.47
C PRO A 429 12.42 -15.28 -22.38
N SER A 430 12.27 -16.45 -21.75
CA SER A 430 10.96 -17.05 -21.51
C SER A 430 10.14 -16.22 -20.50
N PHE A 431 10.80 -15.64 -19.49
CA PHE A 431 10.15 -14.72 -18.56
C PHE A 431 9.67 -13.45 -19.29
N ALA A 432 10.55 -12.82 -20.08
CA ALA A 432 10.24 -11.63 -20.87
C ALA A 432 9.04 -11.84 -21.81
N ALA A 433 8.97 -13.00 -22.46
CA ALA A 433 7.87 -13.33 -23.37
C ALA A 433 6.51 -13.53 -22.67
N ARG A 434 6.49 -13.90 -21.38
CA ARG A 434 5.28 -14.40 -20.72
C ARG A 434 4.72 -13.54 -19.60
N TRP A 435 5.52 -12.66 -18.99
CA TRP A 435 5.12 -11.95 -17.76
C TRP A 435 3.83 -11.14 -17.92
N LYS A 436 3.58 -10.53 -19.10
CA LYS A 436 2.34 -9.79 -19.40
C LYS A 436 1.11 -10.71 -19.40
N ALA A 437 1.20 -11.84 -20.12
CA ALA A 437 0.14 -12.83 -20.18
C ALA A 437 -0.17 -13.39 -18.79
N VAL A 438 0.86 -13.67 -17.99
CA VAL A 438 0.71 -14.08 -16.58
C VAL A 438 -0.02 -13.00 -15.77
N GLY A 439 0.36 -11.72 -15.92
CA GLY A 439 -0.30 -10.61 -15.24
C GLY A 439 -1.79 -10.47 -15.60
N GLU A 440 -2.15 -10.69 -16.87
CA GLU A 440 -3.55 -10.71 -17.34
C GLU A 440 -4.33 -11.90 -16.78
N GLU A 441 -3.74 -13.10 -16.80
CA GLU A 441 -4.31 -14.31 -16.22
C GLU A 441 -4.57 -14.15 -14.72
N GLN A 442 -3.62 -13.56 -13.98
CA GLN A 442 -3.77 -13.28 -12.56
C GLN A 442 -4.85 -12.21 -12.29
N THR A 443 -4.98 -11.19 -13.15
CA THR A 443 -6.07 -10.21 -13.05
C THR A 443 -7.43 -10.86 -13.28
N LYS A 444 -7.54 -11.76 -14.26
CA LYS A 444 -8.76 -12.56 -14.49
C LYS A 444 -9.07 -13.48 -13.32
N LEU A 445 -8.05 -14.08 -12.70
CA LEU A 445 -8.19 -14.90 -11.49
C LEU A 445 -8.77 -14.07 -10.34
N LEU A 446 -8.31 -12.84 -10.11
CA LEU A 446 -8.88 -11.96 -9.08
C LEU A 446 -10.37 -11.71 -9.31
N GLY A 447 -10.78 -11.48 -10.55
CA GLY A 447 -12.20 -11.35 -10.93
C GLY A 447 -12.99 -12.62 -10.65
N LYS A 448 -12.50 -13.78 -11.13
CA LYS A 448 -13.13 -15.10 -10.89
C LYS A 448 -13.29 -15.37 -9.39
N LEU A 449 -12.23 -15.12 -8.60
CA LEU A 449 -12.30 -15.26 -7.15
C LEU A 449 -13.37 -14.31 -6.60
N GLY A 450 -13.45 -13.06 -7.04
CA GLY A 450 -14.51 -12.12 -6.67
C GLY A 450 -15.93 -12.68 -6.83
N ASP A 451 -16.19 -13.46 -7.88
CA ASP A 451 -17.51 -14.03 -8.19
C ASP A 451 -17.90 -15.23 -7.31
N LEU A 452 -16.93 -15.92 -6.68
CA LEU A 452 -17.18 -17.09 -5.84
C LEU A 452 -17.73 -16.69 -4.46
N LYS A 453 -19.04 -16.39 -4.38
CA LYS A 453 -19.68 -15.93 -3.14
C LYS A 453 -19.98 -17.07 -2.14
N ARG A 454 -20.31 -18.27 -2.63
CA ARG A 454 -20.63 -19.44 -1.79
C ARG A 454 -19.38 -20.27 -1.49
N GLN A 455 -19.29 -20.85 -0.29
CA GLN A 455 -18.11 -21.63 0.11
C GLN A 455 -17.94 -22.90 -0.72
N ILE A 456 -19.04 -23.56 -1.08
CA ILE A 456 -18.99 -24.75 -1.91
C ILE A 456 -18.43 -24.45 -3.31
N ASP A 457 -18.75 -23.28 -3.88
CA ASP A 457 -18.21 -22.88 -5.18
C ASP A 457 -16.70 -22.63 -5.09
N LEU A 458 -16.23 -22.01 -3.99
CA LEU A 458 -14.80 -21.83 -3.73
C LEU A 458 -14.08 -23.18 -3.59
N ILE A 459 -14.65 -24.12 -2.84
CA ILE A 459 -14.02 -25.44 -2.61
C ILE A 459 -13.94 -26.22 -3.93
N ARG A 460 -15.01 -26.22 -4.75
CA ARG A 460 -15.01 -26.84 -6.08
C ARG A 460 -14.02 -26.17 -7.04
N PHE A 461 -13.91 -24.84 -6.96
CA PHE A 461 -12.89 -24.10 -7.71
C PHE A 461 -11.48 -24.55 -7.30
N LEU A 462 -11.20 -24.66 -5.99
CA LEU A 462 -9.90 -25.10 -5.49
C LEU A 462 -9.59 -26.56 -5.89
N GLU A 463 -10.59 -27.44 -5.90
CA GLU A 463 -10.45 -28.79 -6.42
C GLU A 463 -10.03 -28.80 -7.90
N GLY A 464 -10.69 -28.02 -8.75
CA GLY A 464 -10.40 -27.98 -10.18
C GLY A 464 -9.08 -27.30 -10.54
N GLU A 465 -8.71 -26.22 -9.84
CA GLU A 465 -7.57 -25.37 -10.20
C GLU A 465 -6.29 -25.70 -9.44
N VAL A 466 -6.39 -26.10 -8.17
CA VAL A 466 -5.22 -26.44 -7.34
C VAL A 466 -5.00 -27.95 -7.29
N GLY A 467 -6.08 -28.74 -7.28
CA GLY A 467 -6.02 -30.19 -7.22
C GLY A 467 -5.39 -30.74 -5.93
N GLY A 468 -4.91 -31.98 -6.00
CA GLY A 468 -4.22 -32.66 -4.90
C GLY A 468 -5.12 -32.88 -3.68
N SER A 469 -4.72 -32.35 -2.52
CA SER A 469 -5.48 -32.50 -1.27
C SER A 469 -6.88 -31.89 -1.35
N TRP A 470 -7.11 -30.91 -2.23
CA TRP A 470 -8.43 -30.29 -2.39
C TRP A 470 -9.48 -31.23 -2.97
N SER A 471 -9.10 -32.23 -3.79
CA SER A 471 -10.04 -33.25 -4.27
C SER A 471 -10.53 -34.18 -3.16
N CYS A 472 -9.74 -34.37 -2.10
CA CYS A 472 -10.18 -35.09 -0.90
C CYS A 472 -11.09 -34.18 -0.06
N LEU A 473 -10.67 -32.94 0.20
CA LEU A 473 -11.41 -31.98 1.01
C LEU A 473 -12.76 -31.59 0.39
N ALA A 474 -12.85 -31.50 -0.95
CA ALA A 474 -14.10 -31.22 -1.64
C ALA A 474 -15.11 -32.36 -1.47
N ARG A 475 -14.69 -33.60 -1.69
CA ARG A 475 -15.53 -34.79 -1.45
C ARG A 475 -15.96 -34.91 0.01
N GLU A 476 -15.03 -34.67 0.94
CA GLU A 476 -15.33 -34.64 2.37
C GLU A 476 -16.37 -33.55 2.69
N TYR A 477 -16.18 -32.33 2.18
CA TYR A 477 -17.10 -31.22 2.39
C TYR A 477 -18.50 -31.51 1.85
N GLU A 478 -18.62 -32.10 0.66
CA GLU A 478 -19.90 -32.49 0.09
C GLU A 478 -20.61 -33.58 0.91
N GLY A 479 -19.85 -34.54 1.45
CA GLY A 479 -20.36 -35.54 2.38
C GLY A 479 -20.91 -34.92 3.66
N LEU A 480 -20.11 -34.07 4.33
CA LEU A 480 -20.51 -33.33 5.53
C LEU A 480 -21.72 -32.41 5.26
N HIS A 481 -21.76 -31.77 4.10
CA HIS A 481 -22.88 -30.92 3.69
C HIS A 481 -24.16 -31.74 3.55
N SER A 482 -24.09 -32.89 2.88
CA SER A 482 -25.23 -33.79 2.69
C SER A 482 -25.75 -34.35 4.02
N GLU A 483 -24.86 -34.67 4.96
CA GLU A 483 -25.23 -35.10 6.31
C GLU A 483 -25.97 -34.01 7.09
N LEU A 484 -25.48 -32.77 7.04
CA LEU A 484 -26.15 -31.63 7.66
C LEU A 484 -27.49 -31.29 7.00
N GLU A 485 -27.62 -31.48 5.68
CA GLU A 485 -28.92 -31.32 5.00
C GLU A 485 -29.94 -32.37 5.44
N LYS A 486 -29.52 -33.63 5.65
CA LYS A 486 -30.38 -34.67 6.23
C LYS A 486 -30.80 -34.31 7.65
N LEU A 487 -29.84 -33.91 8.49
CA LEU A 487 -30.11 -33.45 9.85
C LEU A 487 -31.10 -32.28 9.89
N LYS A 488 -30.96 -31.33 8.96
CA LYS A 488 -31.89 -30.21 8.83
C LYS A 488 -33.31 -30.69 8.52
N LYS A 489 -33.47 -31.65 7.61
CA LYS A 489 -34.77 -32.25 7.31
C LYS A 489 -35.38 -32.93 8.54
N ASP A 490 -34.61 -33.70 9.29
CA ASP A 490 -35.08 -34.36 10.52
C ASP A 490 -35.53 -33.33 11.56
N VAL A 491 -34.78 -32.24 11.71
CA VAL A 491 -35.13 -31.12 12.60
C VAL A 491 -36.41 -30.40 12.13
N ASP A 492 -36.55 -30.18 10.82
CA ASP A 492 -37.74 -29.55 10.22
C ASP A 492 -38.98 -30.44 10.39
N GLU A 493 -38.84 -31.77 10.30
CA GLU A 493 -39.91 -32.73 10.58
C GLU A 493 -40.35 -32.69 12.06
N LEU A 494 -39.40 -32.64 13.00
CA LEU A 494 -39.71 -32.46 14.43
C LEU A 494 -40.42 -31.12 14.68
N ALA A 495 -39.98 -30.05 14.00
CA ALA A 495 -40.62 -28.74 14.08
C ALA A 495 -42.05 -28.77 13.52
N ALA A 496 -42.29 -29.46 12.41
CA ALA A 496 -43.62 -29.64 11.83
C ALA A 496 -44.56 -30.42 12.76
N LYS A 497 -44.09 -31.54 13.34
CA LYS A 497 -44.84 -32.32 14.35
C LYS A 497 -45.22 -31.47 15.56
N ARG A 498 -44.28 -30.64 16.04
CA ARG A 498 -44.53 -29.70 17.13
C ARG A 498 -45.58 -28.65 16.77
N HIS A 499 -45.52 -28.06 15.57
CA HIS A 499 -46.53 -27.11 15.12
C HIS A 499 -47.92 -27.75 15.05
N ALA A 500 -48.02 -28.99 14.57
CA ALA A 500 -49.28 -29.74 14.57
C ALA A 500 -49.83 -29.98 15.99
N LEU A 501 -48.97 -30.30 16.97
CA LEU A 501 -49.39 -30.44 18.37
C LEU A 501 -49.83 -29.12 18.99
N TYR A 502 -49.18 -27.99 18.68
CA TYR A 502 -49.65 -26.68 19.11
C TYR A 502 -51.02 -26.35 18.54
N ALA A 503 -51.26 -26.67 17.26
CA ALA A 503 -52.58 -26.53 16.63
C ALA A 503 -53.62 -27.43 17.32
N LYS A 504 -53.28 -28.68 17.63
CA LYS A 504 -54.14 -29.62 18.38
C LYS A 504 -54.47 -29.09 19.77
N ILE A 505 -53.50 -28.60 20.53
CA ILE A 505 -53.71 -27.99 21.85
C ILE A 505 -54.66 -26.80 21.75
N LYS A 506 -54.49 -25.95 20.72
CA LYS A 506 -55.39 -24.81 20.48
C LYS A 506 -56.84 -25.28 20.23
N ALA A 507 -57.03 -26.29 19.39
CA ALA A 507 -58.34 -26.86 19.11
C ALA A 507 -58.98 -27.53 20.34
N LEU A 508 -58.21 -28.30 21.12
CA LEU A 508 -58.69 -28.92 22.35
C LEU A 508 -59.07 -27.89 23.41
N LYS A 509 -58.33 -26.78 23.53
CA LYS A 509 -58.70 -25.66 24.41
C LYS A 509 -60.04 -25.03 23.99
N ALA A 510 -60.26 -24.83 22.68
CA ALA A 510 -61.54 -24.33 22.17
C ALA A 510 -62.68 -25.31 22.49
N LYS A 511 -62.50 -26.60 22.20
CA LYS A 511 -63.46 -27.67 22.53
C LYS A 511 -63.78 -27.75 24.02
N ARG A 512 -62.78 -27.57 24.89
CA ARG A 512 -63.00 -27.51 26.34
C ARG A 512 -63.92 -26.35 26.71
N VAL A 513 -63.66 -25.16 26.17
CA VAL A 513 -64.50 -23.98 26.42
C VAL A 513 -65.92 -24.21 25.91
N GLU A 514 -66.09 -24.79 24.73
CA GLU A 514 -67.41 -25.16 24.19
C GLU A 514 -68.17 -26.15 25.10
N LEU A 515 -67.49 -27.18 25.60
CA LEU A 515 -68.08 -28.15 26.53
C LEU A 515 -68.42 -27.53 27.89
N GLU A 516 -67.61 -26.60 28.39
CA GLU A 516 -67.89 -25.84 29.62
C GLU A 516 -69.12 -24.93 29.45
N ILE A 517 -69.25 -24.26 28.29
CA ILE A 517 -70.44 -23.46 27.93
C ILE A 517 -71.67 -24.37 27.84
N ALA A 518 -71.60 -25.47 27.08
CA ALA A 518 -72.70 -26.41 26.91
C ALA A 518 -73.15 -27.05 28.24
N LYS A 519 -72.21 -27.38 29.13
CA LYS A 519 -72.51 -27.83 30.49
C LYS A 519 -73.24 -26.76 31.30
N GLY A 520 -72.80 -25.50 31.20
CA GLY A 520 -73.43 -24.36 31.85
C GLY A 520 -74.85 -24.10 31.34
N ASP A 521 -75.06 -24.15 30.03
CA ASP A 521 -76.37 -23.97 29.41
C ASP A 521 -77.33 -25.12 29.75
N HIS A 522 -76.82 -26.36 29.73
CA HIS A 522 -77.57 -27.54 30.17
C HIS A 522 -78.01 -27.41 31.64
N PHE A 523 -77.12 -26.98 32.53
CA PHE A 523 -77.45 -26.73 33.94
C PHE A 523 -78.58 -25.72 34.10
N ARG A 524 -78.45 -24.54 33.47
CA ARG A 524 -79.45 -23.46 33.55
C ARG A 524 -80.81 -23.90 32.99
N THR A 525 -80.79 -24.72 31.93
CA THR A 525 -82.02 -25.10 31.22
C THR A 525 -82.74 -26.27 31.87
N HIS A 526 -82.02 -27.25 32.45
CA HIS A 526 -82.61 -28.53 32.84
C HIS A 526 -82.49 -28.87 34.33
N ILE A 527 -81.59 -28.22 35.09
CA ILE A 527 -81.30 -28.61 36.48
C ILE A 527 -81.53 -27.45 37.47
N PHE A 528 -81.06 -26.25 37.15
CA PHE A 528 -81.19 -25.09 38.03
C PHE A 528 -82.67 -24.74 38.24
N GLU A 529 -83.11 -24.74 39.50
CA GLU A 529 -84.50 -24.46 39.93
C GLU A 529 -85.57 -25.43 39.35
N LYS A 530 -85.16 -26.62 38.88
CA LYS A 530 -86.05 -27.67 38.34
C LYS A 530 -85.83 -29.00 39.06
N SER A 531 -86.87 -29.83 39.18
CA SER A 531 -86.75 -31.22 39.65
C SER A 531 -86.21 -32.11 38.53
N ALA A 532 -84.89 -32.14 38.39
CA ALA A 532 -84.18 -32.92 37.38
C ALA A 532 -84.44 -34.43 37.55
N ASP A 533 -84.70 -35.12 36.44
CA ASP A 533 -84.76 -36.58 36.41
C ASP A 533 -83.34 -37.19 36.40
N SER A 534 -83.25 -38.51 36.55
CA SER A 534 -81.96 -39.21 36.56
C SER A 534 -81.21 -39.06 35.22
N ALA A 535 -81.92 -38.92 34.11
CA ALA A 535 -81.32 -38.83 32.77
C ALA A 535 -80.59 -37.48 32.55
N GLU A 536 -81.14 -36.37 33.05
CA GLU A 536 -80.49 -35.06 32.95
C GLU A 536 -79.27 -34.95 33.89
N SER A 537 -79.32 -35.61 35.05
CA SER A 537 -78.16 -35.73 35.94
C SER A 537 -77.03 -36.55 35.30
N ASP A 538 -77.36 -37.68 34.65
CA ASP A 538 -76.40 -38.50 33.91
C ASP A 538 -75.77 -37.74 32.73
N ARG A 539 -76.55 -36.89 32.06
CA ARG A 539 -76.06 -36.04 30.96
C ARG A 539 -75.03 -35.00 31.43
N ARG A 540 -75.21 -34.43 32.62
CA ARG A 540 -74.23 -33.55 33.26
C ARG A 540 -72.93 -34.29 33.62
N VAL A 541 -73.05 -35.48 34.21
CA VAL A 541 -71.90 -36.37 34.46
C VAL A 541 -71.19 -36.71 33.15
N GLY A 542 -71.94 -36.88 32.06
CA GLY A 542 -71.41 -37.02 30.70
C GLY A 542 -70.55 -35.83 30.25
N PHE A 543 -70.99 -34.59 30.47
CA PHE A 543 -70.19 -33.39 30.18
C PHE A 543 -68.91 -33.32 31.03
N GLU A 544 -68.99 -33.67 32.31
CA GLU A 544 -67.81 -33.68 33.19
C GLU A 544 -66.76 -34.69 32.73
N LYS A 545 -67.19 -35.91 32.38
CA LYS A 545 -66.31 -36.93 31.78
C LYS A 545 -65.68 -36.46 30.47
N GLN A 546 -66.44 -35.76 29.62
CA GLN A 546 -65.91 -35.22 28.36
C GLN A 546 -64.90 -34.08 28.59
N ILE A 547 -65.15 -33.19 29.55
CA ILE A 547 -64.22 -32.11 29.93
C ILE A 547 -62.93 -32.70 30.51
N GLU A 548 -63.02 -33.67 31.42
CA GLU A 548 -61.86 -34.38 31.98
C GLU A 548 -61.05 -35.10 30.89
N SER A 549 -61.73 -35.76 29.94
CA SER A 549 -61.08 -36.39 28.79
C SER A 549 -60.32 -35.37 27.95
N VAL A 550 -60.90 -34.20 27.65
CA VAL A 550 -60.24 -33.14 26.90
C VAL A 550 -59.05 -32.53 27.66
N ILE A 551 -59.17 -32.35 28.99
CA ILE A 551 -58.06 -31.88 29.84
C ILE A 551 -56.89 -32.88 29.78
N SER A 552 -57.18 -34.18 29.91
CA SER A 552 -56.18 -35.25 29.81
C SER A 552 -55.49 -35.24 28.44
N GLU A 553 -56.26 -35.08 27.35
CA GLU A 553 -55.69 -34.96 26.00
C GLU A 553 -54.78 -33.73 25.83
N ILE A 554 -55.13 -32.58 26.45
CA ILE A 554 -54.28 -31.38 26.45
C ILE A 554 -52.96 -31.65 27.19
N GLU A 555 -53.01 -32.33 28.33
CA GLU A 555 -51.80 -32.67 29.08
C GLU A 555 -50.89 -33.64 28.32
N VAL A 556 -51.46 -34.66 27.68
CA VAL A 556 -50.71 -35.59 26.82
C VAL A 556 -50.03 -34.83 25.68
N ALA A 557 -50.76 -33.96 24.98
CA ALA A 557 -50.19 -33.16 23.90
C ALA A 557 -49.07 -32.21 24.39
N ARG A 558 -49.20 -31.63 25.59
CA ARG A 558 -48.15 -30.80 26.22
C ARG A 558 -46.90 -31.61 26.55
N ARG A 559 -47.04 -32.82 27.09
CA ARG A 559 -45.89 -33.73 27.35
C ARG A 559 -45.18 -34.07 26.04
N GLN A 560 -45.93 -34.42 24.99
CA GLN A 560 -45.39 -34.71 23.67
C GLN A 560 -44.62 -33.52 23.07
N VAL A 561 -45.12 -32.28 23.23
CA VAL A 561 -44.38 -31.07 22.81
C VAL A 561 -43.04 -30.95 23.55
N LYS A 562 -43.02 -31.17 24.87
CA LYS A 562 -41.79 -31.12 25.67
C LYS A 562 -40.80 -32.19 25.24
N ASP A 563 -41.26 -33.41 24.97
CA ASP A 563 -40.43 -34.50 24.48
C ASP A 563 -39.84 -34.20 23.10
N LEU A 564 -40.63 -33.66 22.15
CA LEU A 564 -40.13 -33.23 20.84
C LEU A 564 -39.08 -32.11 20.96
N MET A 565 -39.27 -31.16 21.89
CA MET A 565 -38.27 -30.10 22.14
C MET A 565 -36.97 -30.68 22.71
N ARG A 566 -37.05 -31.68 23.58
CA ARG A 566 -35.88 -32.39 24.09
C ARG A 566 -35.17 -33.13 22.97
N GLN A 567 -35.90 -33.93 22.18
CA GLN A 567 -35.35 -34.67 21.04
C GLN A 567 -34.68 -33.75 20.02
N GLN A 568 -35.28 -32.60 19.70
CA GLN A 568 -34.67 -31.61 18.79
C GLN A 568 -33.35 -31.07 19.35
N ARG A 569 -33.27 -30.79 20.66
CA ARG A 569 -32.03 -30.32 21.30
C ARG A 569 -30.97 -31.41 21.34
N GLU A 570 -31.34 -32.63 21.72
CA GLU A 570 -30.45 -33.79 21.78
C GLU A 570 -29.86 -34.09 20.38
N LEU A 571 -30.70 -34.05 19.35
CA LEU A 571 -30.27 -34.24 17.97
C LEU A 571 -29.32 -33.13 17.50
N ALA A 572 -29.61 -31.86 17.80
CA ALA A 572 -28.77 -30.74 17.39
C ALA A 572 -27.45 -30.61 18.18
N GLN A 573 -27.42 -31.11 19.43
CA GLN A 573 -26.24 -31.07 20.31
C GLN A 573 -25.51 -32.42 20.38
N ALA A 574 -25.90 -33.39 19.56
CA ALA A 574 -25.22 -34.67 19.49
C ALA A 574 -23.73 -34.46 19.20
N PRO A 575 -22.80 -35.12 19.91
CA PRO A 575 -21.37 -34.93 19.73
C PRO A 575 -20.91 -35.10 18.28
N ASP A 576 -21.52 -36.03 17.53
CA ASP A 576 -21.14 -36.27 16.14
C ASP A 576 -21.62 -35.16 15.20
N VAL A 577 -22.79 -34.55 15.45
CA VAL A 577 -23.27 -33.37 14.73
C VAL A 577 -22.33 -32.17 14.97
N LEU A 578 -21.89 -31.98 16.21
CA LEU A 578 -20.93 -30.92 16.54
C LEU A 578 -19.59 -31.13 15.83
N LYS A 579 -19.08 -32.37 15.80
CA LYS A 579 -17.87 -32.72 15.03
C LYS A 579 -18.01 -32.44 13.54
N VAL A 580 -19.16 -32.77 12.93
CA VAL A 580 -19.45 -32.48 11.52
C VAL A 580 -19.42 -30.97 11.26
N HIS A 581 -20.05 -30.16 12.13
CA HIS A 581 -20.00 -28.70 12.04
C HIS A 581 -18.58 -28.15 12.20
N ASP A 582 -17.80 -28.66 13.15
CA ASP A 582 -16.41 -28.24 13.39
C ASP A 582 -15.52 -28.56 12.20
N ARG A 583 -15.61 -29.79 11.67
CA ARG A 583 -14.82 -30.21 10.52
C ARG A 583 -15.18 -29.40 9.28
N ARG A 584 -16.47 -29.18 9.01
CA ARG A 584 -16.93 -28.31 7.94
C ARG A 584 -16.34 -26.90 8.07
N ARG A 585 -16.37 -26.31 9.28
CA ARG A 585 -15.80 -24.98 9.54
C ARG A 585 -14.28 -24.93 9.31
N SER A 586 -13.56 -26.00 9.65
CA SER A 586 -12.12 -26.14 9.39
C SER A 586 -11.82 -26.11 7.89
N ILE A 587 -12.54 -26.90 7.08
CA ILE A 587 -12.37 -26.93 5.62
C ILE A 587 -12.66 -25.54 5.01
N GLU A 588 -13.72 -24.86 5.45
CA GLU A 588 -14.00 -23.49 4.98
C GLU A 588 -12.94 -22.48 5.41
N MET A 589 -12.28 -22.67 6.56
CA MET A 589 -11.20 -21.82 7.01
C MET A 589 -9.95 -22.02 6.14
N GLU A 590 -9.60 -23.28 5.87
CA GLU A 590 -8.52 -23.64 4.96
C GLU A 590 -8.76 -23.07 3.55
N ALA A 591 -10.01 -23.09 3.07
CA ALA A 591 -10.37 -22.56 1.76
C ALA A 591 -10.18 -21.03 1.70
N GLU A 592 -10.60 -20.31 2.74
CA GLU A 592 -10.38 -18.85 2.82
C GLU A 592 -8.89 -18.48 2.97
N LEU A 593 -8.11 -19.28 3.70
CA LEU A 593 -6.65 -19.11 3.78
C LEU A 593 -5.98 -19.34 2.42
N LYS A 594 -6.42 -20.37 1.67
CA LYS A 594 -5.91 -20.61 0.32
C LYS A 594 -6.33 -19.49 -0.63
N ARG A 595 -7.58 -19.01 -0.54
CA ARG A 595 -8.06 -17.85 -1.29
C ARG A 595 -7.20 -16.61 -1.02
N LEU A 596 -6.87 -16.33 0.23
CA LEU A 596 -5.99 -15.22 0.61
C LEU A 596 -4.64 -15.30 -0.11
N ARG A 597 -3.99 -16.47 -0.08
CA ARG A 597 -2.72 -16.70 -0.78
C ARG A 597 -2.86 -16.49 -2.29
N LEU A 598 -3.89 -17.08 -2.91
CA LEU A 598 -4.15 -16.90 -4.35
C LEU A 598 -4.35 -15.42 -4.73
N ILE A 599 -5.07 -14.65 -3.91
CA ILE A 599 -5.25 -13.21 -4.14
C ILE A 599 -3.91 -12.47 -4.02
N ARG A 600 -3.15 -12.76 -2.96
CA ARG A 600 -1.83 -12.15 -2.72
C ARG A 600 -0.88 -12.40 -3.89
N ASP A 601 -0.70 -13.66 -4.28
CA ASP A 601 0.16 -14.07 -5.40
C ASP A 601 -0.28 -13.40 -6.70
N ALA A 602 -1.60 -13.33 -6.94
CA ALA A 602 -2.15 -12.72 -8.14
C ALA A 602 -1.89 -11.21 -8.18
N VAL A 603 -2.02 -10.48 -7.07
CA VAL A 603 -1.70 -9.04 -7.02
C VAL A 603 -0.21 -8.79 -7.21
N ILE A 604 0.66 -9.59 -6.57
CA ILE A 604 2.12 -9.49 -6.70
C ILE A 604 2.54 -9.78 -8.15
N SER A 605 2.02 -10.85 -8.75
CA SER A 605 2.36 -11.28 -10.12
C SER A 605 1.68 -10.49 -11.23
N SER A 606 0.77 -9.58 -10.91
CA SER A 606 0.18 -8.64 -11.87
C SER A 606 0.70 -7.23 -11.63
N LYS A 607 0.07 -6.49 -10.71
CA LYS A 607 0.41 -5.11 -10.39
C LYS A 607 1.82 -4.97 -9.82
N GLY A 608 2.25 -5.93 -8.99
CA GLY A 608 3.60 -5.93 -8.41
C GLY A 608 4.70 -5.98 -9.48
N LEU A 609 4.62 -6.96 -10.39
CA LEU A 609 5.54 -7.05 -11.53
C LEU A 609 5.48 -5.82 -12.43
N GLN A 610 4.28 -5.31 -12.71
CA GLN A 610 4.14 -4.10 -13.51
C GLN A 610 4.83 -2.89 -12.87
N ASN A 611 4.73 -2.72 -11.55
CA ASN A 611 5.39 -1.61 -10.85
C ASN A 611 6.91 -1.81 -10.77
N ALA A 612 7.37 -3.04 -10.51
CA ALA A 612 8.79 -3.38 -10.54
C ALA A 612 9.43 -3.15 -11.92
N ASN A 613 8.68 -3.40 -13.00
CA ASN A 613 9.10 -3.12 -14.38
C ASN A 613 9.39 -1.62 -14.63
N LEU A 614 8.61 -0.74 -13.99
CA LEU A 614 8.71 0.70 -14.19
C LEU A 614 9.81 1.34 -13.35
N ARG A 615 10.09 0.76 -12.18
CA ARG A 615 11.07 1.26 -11.20
C ARG A 615 11.99 0.14 -10.72
N PRO A 616 12.84 -0.41 -11.61
CA PRO A 616 13.72 -1.52 -11.25
C PRO A 616 14.90 -1.06 -10.39
N SER A 617 15.38 -1.88 -9.44
CA SER A 617 16.63 -1.56 -8.74
C SER A 617 17.81 -1.67 -9.69
N ALA A 618 18.73 -0.73 -9.57
CA ALA A 618 19.82 -0.60 -10.52
C ALA A 618 20.81 -1.80 -10.54
N TRP A 619 21.01 -2.47 -9.40
CA TRP A 619 21.89 -3.64 -9.34
C TRP A 619 21.30 -4.90 -9.98
N TRP A 620 20.00 -4.94 -10.31
CA TRP A 620 19.44 -6.11 -10.99
C TRP A 620 20.14 -6.36 -12.32
N PHE A 621 20.44 -5.29 -13.06
CA PHE A 621 20.97 -5.40 -14.42
C PHE A 621 22.32 -6.09 -14.48
N PRO A 622 23.34 -5.66 -13.72
CA PRO A 622 24.64 -6.33 -13.77
C PRO A 622 24.62 -7.71 -13.11
N LEU A 623 23.78 -7.94 -12.09
CA LEU A 623 23.68 -9.27 -11.46
C LEU A 623 23.02 -10.29 -12.39
N VAL A 624 21.93 -9.93 -13.06
CA VAL A 624 21.20 -10.84 -13.95
C VAL A 624 21.88 -10.93 -15.31
N CYS A 625 22.47 -9.85 -15.83
CA CYS A 625 23.07 -9.78 -17.16
C CYS A 625 24.40 -9.00 -17.11
N PRO A 626 25.50 -9.65 -16.65
CA PRO A 626 26.79 -8.99 -16.43
C PRO A 626 27.41 -8.30 -17.65
N ASP A 627 27.05 -8.69 -18.87
CA ASP A 627 27.53 -8.08 -20.11
C ASP A 627 26.87 -6.71 -20.44
N GLY A 628 25.94 -6.26 -19.59
CA GLY A 628 25.23 -4.99 -19.73
C GLY A 628 24.26 -4.93 -20.92
N LEU A 629 23.98 -6.05 -21.62
CA LEU A 629 23.02 -6.06 -22.73
C LEU A 629 21.61 -5.74 -22.24
N TRP A 630 21.19 -6.29 -21.10
CA TRP A 630 19.85 -6.04 -20.54
C TRP A 630 19.63 -4.56 -20.21
N PHE A 631 20.61 -3.88 -19.62
CA PHE A 631 20.53 -2.44 -19.34
C PHE A 631 20.37 -1.63 -20.64
N ARG A 632 21.22 -1.91 -21.64
CA ARG A 632 21.19 -1.22 -22.94
C ARG A 632 19.84 -1.40 -23.64
N GLU A 633 19.35 -2.64 -23.71
CA GLU A 633 18.04 -2.95 -24.30
C GLU A 633 16.90 -2.23 -23.56
N THR A 634 16.94 -2.23 -22.23
CA THR A 634 15.93 -1.54 -21.41
C THR A 634 15.89 -0.03 -21.65
N VAL A 635 17.06 0.60 -21.83
CA VAL A 635 17.17 2.02 -22.13
C VAL A 635 16.73 2.32 -23.57
N ASP A 636 17.15 1.50 -24.53
CA ASP A 636 16.87 1.73 -25.95
C ASP A 636 15.38 1.48 -26.29
N ALA A 637 14.73 0.53 -25.60
CA ALA A 637 13.29 0.27 -25.70
C ALA A 637 12.42 1.20 -24.83
N ALA A 638 13.02 2.06 -24.00
CA ALA A 638 12.29 2.93 -23.10
C ALA A 638 11.39 3.93 -23.86
N GLN A 639 10.25 4.24 -23.26
CA GLN A 639 9.34 5.27 -23.76
C GLN A 639 9.46 6.53 -22.92
N CYS A 640 9.59 7.68 -23.59
CA CYS A 640 9.65 8.97 -22.92
C CYS A 640 8.54 9.93 -23.40
N TYR A 641 8.17 10.85 -22.53
CA TYR A 641 7.32 12.00 -22.85
C TYR A 641 7.68 13.21 -21.99
N LEU A 642 7.38 14.40 -22.52
CA LEU A 642 7.52 15.66 -21.80
C LEU A 642 6.23 15.96 -21.08
N GLU A 643 6.30 16.04 -19.76
CA GLU A 643 5.17 16.35 -18.89
C GLU A 643 5.24 17.84 -18.49
N PRO A 644 4.39 18.72 -19.05
CA PRO A 644 4.43 20.15 -18.75
C PRO A 644 3.90 20.44 -17.33
N LEU A 645 4.39 21.54 -16.76
CA LEU A 645 3.95 22.06 -15.45
C LEU A 645 2.97 23.23 -15.56
N VAL A 646 2.78 23.83 -16.74
CA VAL A 646 1.76 24.86 -17.04
C VAL A 646 0.96 24.40 -18.24
#